data_AF-A0A8C0RDS4-F1
#
_entry.id   AF-A0A8C0RDS4-F1
#
_cell.length_a   1.000
_cell.length_b   1.000
_cell.length_c   1.000
_cell.angle_alpha   90.00
_cell.angle_beta   90.00
_cell.angle_gamma   90.00
#
_symmetry.space_group_name_H-M   'P 1'
#
loop_
_entity.id
_entity.type
_entity.pdbx_description
1 polymer ?
#
loop_
_entity_poly.entity_id
_entity_poly.type
_entity_poly.pdbx_seq_one_letter_code
_entity_poly.pdbx_strand_id
1 'polypeptide(L)'
;MFTVAVCMAFLACLQAQELQGHVSIILLGATGDLAKKYLWQGLFQLYLDEVGKGYSFSFHGAALTSTKQGQELIAKVLESLSCPEDMEPGRCAELKGQFQRLSQYRHLKTNEDYMALSKDIEAQLQHEGLREAGRIFYFSVPPFAYADIARSINSSCRPGPGAWLRVVLEKPFGHDYVSAQQLATELGSFFQEEEMYRVDHYLGKQAVAQILPFRDQNRKALDGLWNRHHVERVEIIMKETVDAEGRTSFYEEYGVIRDVLQNHLTEVLTLVAMELPYNISSSKAVLQHKLQAFQALRGLQKGSAVLGQYQAYSRQVRREQQKPDSFYSLTPTFAGILVHVDNLRWEGVPFILMSGKALDERVGYIRILFRNQAYCAQNEKRWVVDQSQCLPRQIIFYIGHGELGSPAVLVSRNLFRPSLPSKSWKEVEGRPGLHLFGRPISDYYVYSPVREQDAYSVLISHIFHGRKDSFITTENLLASWVFWTPLLDSLAHEVPRLYPGGAENGFLLDFEFSGAQLRFCQQQLEQLVPGPGSAPMPSNFQVLTAKYRESPLISAWPEELISKLADDIEATAVRAVRRFGEFHLALSGGSSPVPLLEQLATGHFGFPWAQTHLWLVDERCVPLWDPESNFQGLQAHLLRYIRVPYYNIHPMPVHLHQRLCAEEDQGAQMYASEISALVTNSSFDLVLLGMGTDGHTASLFPQSPAGLDGTQPVVLTRSPYKPHQRMSLSLPLINRARKVEMGGVLGTGVGRWVQLRGTGKPGQDGLNMMEEEEHMQRSGGQEAALKGQAQKFRHRAGLGAPLVTTVTGGW
;
A
#
# COMPACT_ATOMS: atom_id res chain seq x y z
N MET A 1 -6.75 45.59 68.81
CA MET A 1 -6.65 46.16 67.45
C MET A 1 -5.44 45.67 66.66
N PHE A 2 -4.28 45.38 67.28
CA PHE A 2 -3.11 44.86 66.57
C PHE A 2 -3.24 43.42 66.04
N THR A 3 -4.05 42.57 66.67
CA THR A 3 -4.22 41.15 66.29
C THR A 3 -5.17 40.92 65.11
N VAL A 4 -6.07 41.86 64.83
CA VAL A 4 -7.02 41.75 63.70
C VAL A 4 -6.37 42.23 62.39
N ALA A 5 -5.47 43.21 62.46
CA ALA A 5 -4.73 43.71 61.29
C ALA A 5 -3.71 42.69 60.76
N VAL A 6 -3.05 41.93 61.64
CA VAL A 6 -2.10 40.87 61.24
C VAL A 6 -2.83 39.66 60.66
N CYS A 7 -4.02 39.32 61.15
CA CYS A 7 -4.83 38.22 60.60
C CYS A 7 -5.43 38.56 59.22
N MET A 8 -5.86 39.80 58.98
CA MET A 8 -6.30 40.24 57.65
C MET A 8 -5.15 40.35 56.64
N ALA A 9 -3.95 40.75 57.08
CA ALA A 9 -2.76 40.74 56.23
C ALA A 9 -2.31 39.31 55.86
N PHE A 10 -2.44 38.34 56.77
CA PHE A 10 -2.16 36.94 56.47
C PHE A 10 -3.24 36.28 55.59
N LEU A 11 -4.52 36.60 55.78
CA LEU A 11 -5.59 36.11 54.88
C LEU A 11 -5.54 36.73 53.47
N ALA A 12 -5.13 38.00 53.34
CA ALA A 12 -4.91 38.63 52.03
C ALA A 12 -3.66 38.09 51.31
N CYS A 13 -2.67 37.57 52.06
CA CYS A 13 -1.46 36.96 51.51
C CYS A 13 -1.65 35.47 51.16
N LEU A 14 -2.72 34.83 51.63
CA LEU A 14 -3.06 33.41 51.37
C LEU A 14 -3.92 33.18 50.11
N GLN A 15 -4.21 34.23 49.31
CA GLN A 15 -5.00 34.13 48.07
C GLN A 15 -4.39 34.82 46.84
N ALA A 16 -3.17 35.35 46.92
CA ALA A 16 -2.43 35.73 45.71
C ALA A 16 -1.67 34.50 45.19
N GLN A 17 -2.36 33.62 44.47
CA GLN A 17 -1.66 32.65 43.62
C GLN A 17 -0.84 33.50 42.63
N GLU A 18 0.49 33.52 42.77
CA GLU A 18 1.35 34.20 41.80
C GLU A 18 1.03 33.64 40.42
N LEU A 19 0.50 34.51 39.54
CA LEU A 19 0.21 34.14 38.16
C LEU A 19 1.52 33.71 37.50
N GLN A 20 1.58 32.46 37.03
CA GLN A 20 2.71 31.92 36.26
C GLN A 20 2.88 32.67 34.93
N GLY A 21 1.80 33.25 34.41
CA GLY A 21 1.78 34.21 33.30
C GLY A 21 0.53 34.06 32.42
N HIS A 22 0.40 34.94 31.44
CA HIS A 22 -0.74 34.99 30.53
C HIS A 22 -0.43 34.33 29.18
N VAL A 23 -1.36 33.51 28.66
CA VAL A 23 -1.22 32.85 27.37
C VAL A 23 -2.33 33.25 26.43
N SER A 24 -1.96 33.85 25.30
CA SER A 24 -2.92 34.20 24.23
C SER A 24 -2.97 33.10 23.18
N ILE A 25 -4.17 32.60 22.89
CA ILE A 25 -4.39 31.52 21.92
C ILE A 25 -5.18 32.07 20.73
N ILE A 26 -4.56 32.06 19.57
CA ILE A 26 -5.12 32.53 18.31
C ILE A 26 -5.49 31.31 17.45
N LEU A 27 -6.79 31.07 17.27
CA LEU A 27 -7.29 29.98 16.42
C LEU A 27 -7.64 30.53 15.03
N LEU A 28 -6.76 30.35 14.06
CA LEU A 28 -7.00 30.72 12.67
C LEU A 28 -7.90 29.67 12.01
N GLY A 29 -8.93 30.10 11.29
CA GLY A 29 -9.98 29.22 10.78
C GLY A 29 -11.02 28.83 11.85
N ALA A 30 -11.23 29.68 12.86
CA ALA A 30 -12.11 29.42 14.00
C ALA A 30 -13.58 29.06 13.68
N THR A 31 -14.05 29.41 12.49
CA THR A 31 -15.41 29.11 12.00
C THR A 31 -15.47 27.85 11.11
N GLY A 32 -14.33 27.20 10.86
CA GLY A 32 -14.24 25.98 10.05
C GLY A 32 -14.71 24.72 10.79
N ASP A 33 -14.85 23.63 10.04
CA ASP A 33 -15.42 22.38 10.57
C ASP A 33 -14.54 21.72 11.63
N LEU A 34 -13.22 21.71 11.43
CA LEU A 34 -12.27 21.16 12.41
C LEU A 34 -12.34 21.92 13.74
N ALA A 35 -12.36 23.26 13.67
CA ALA A 35 -12.48 24.13 14.83
C ALA A 35 -13.77 23.87 15.62
N LYS A 36 -14.91 23.81 14.92
CA LYS A 36 -16.23 23.56 15.51
C LYS A 36 -16.35 22.19 16.16
N LYS A 37 -15.83 21.14 15.51
CA LYS A 37 -15.98 19.75 15.97
C LYS A 37 -15.02 19.39 17.10
N TYR A 38 -13.79 19.92 17.09
CA TYR A 38 -12.73 19.43 17.98
C TYR A 38 -11.95 20.54 18.71
N LEU A 39 -11.49 21.57 18.00
CA LEU A 39 -10.48 22.48 18.58
C LEU A 39 -11.05 23.36 19.70
N TRP A 40 -12.26 23.90 19.57
CA TRP A 40 -12.87 24.68 20.65
C TRP A 40 -13.11 23.85 21.92
N GLN A 41 -13.51 22.58 21.76
CA GLN A 41 -13.65 21.65 22.89
C GLN A 41 -12.29 21.34 23.54
N GLY A 42 -11.25 21.11 22.75
CA GLY A 42 -9.90 20.88 23.25
C GLY A 42 -9.28 22.09 23.96
N LEU A 43 -9.52 23.30 23.44
CA LEU A 43 -9.11 24.56 24.08
C LEU A 43 -9.88 24.82 25.37
N PHE A 44 -11.16 24.48 25.43
CA PHE A 44 -11.93 24.56 26.66
C PHE A 44 -11.43 23.56 27.70
N GLN A 45 -11.10 22.32 27.29
CA GLN A 45 -10.49 21.34 28.20
C GLN A 45 -9.14 21.83 28.74
N LEU A 46 -8.28 22.41 27.89
CA LEU A 46 -7.03 23.06 28.32
C LEU A 46 -7.29 24.15 29.36
N TYR A 47 -8.28 25.02 29.12
CA TYR A 47 -8.65 26.07 30.06
C TYR A 47 -9.06 25.50 31.42
N LEU A 48 -9.91 24.47 31.44
CA LEU A 48 -10.32 23.80 32.68
C LEU A 48 -9.13 23.23 33.45
N ASP A 49 -8.16 22.65 32.76
CA ASP A 49 -7.01 21.98 33.36
C ASP A 49 -5.95 22.96 33.90
N GLU A 50 -5.82 24.14 33.31
CA GLU A 50 -4.70 25.06 33.58
C GLU A 50 -5.09 26.35 34.33
N VAL A 51 -6.35 26.80 34.25
CA VAL A 51 -6.77 28.06 34.90
C VAL A 51 -6.57 28.04 36.42
N GLY A 52 -6.77 26.89 37.07
CA GLY A 52 -6.56 26.73 38.51
C GLY A 52 -5.10 26.64 38.95
N LYS A 53 -4.15 26.57 38.00
CA LYS A 53 -2.71 26.42 38.26
C LYS A 53 -1.93 27.75 38.19
N GLY A 54 -2.64 28.87 38.06
CA GLY A 54 -2.05 30.20 38.01
C GLY A 54 -1.78 30.73 36.60
N TYR A 55 -2.38 30.14 35.56
CA TYR A 55 -2.35 30.70 34.21
C TYR A 55 -3.61 31.53 33.94
N SER A 56 -3.45 32.65 33.23
CA SER A 56 -4.55 33.40 32.64
C SER A 56 -4.51 33.28 31.12
N PHE A 57 -5.67 33.46 30.47
CA PHE A 57 -5.82 33.18 29.04
C PHE A 57 -6.63 34.25 28.32
N SER A 58 -6.30 34.47 27.05
CA SER A 58 -7.16 35.12 26.06
C SER A 58 -7.32 34.21 24.85
N PHE A 59 -8.54 34.11 24.30
CA PHE A 59 -8.82 33.28 23.13
C PHE A 59 -9.28 34.18 21.97
N HIS A 60 -8.57 34.12 20.86
CA HIS A 60 -8.85 34.90 19.67
C HIS A 60 -9.18 33.96 18.51
N GLY A 61 -10.48 33.74 18.28
CA GLY A 61 -10.95 33.03 17.10
C GLY A 61 -10.87 33.93 15.87
N ALA A 62 -10.12 33.52 14.84
CA ALA A 62 -9.91 34.33 13.66
C ALA A 62 -10.34 33.61 12.38
N ALA A 63 -10.98 34.34 11.46
CA ALA A 63 -11.32 33.85 10.13
C ALA A 63 -11.54 35.02 9.14
N LEU A 64 -11.78 34.68 7.87
CA LEU A 64 -12.13 35.65 6.81
C LEU A 64 -13.61 36.08 6.86
N THR A 65 -14.43 35.45 7.70
CA THR A 65 -15.83 35.86 7.89
C THR A 65 -15.88 37.29 8.44
N SER A 66 -16.92 38.06 8.09
CA SER A 66 -17.13 39.40 8.67
C SER A 66 -17.24 39.32 10.19
N THR A 67 -16.81 40.37 10.90
CA THR A 67 -16.72 40.38 12.37
C THR A 67 -18.03 39.99 13.05
N LYS A 68 -19.15 40.59 12.63
CA LYS A 68 -20.47 40.31 13.22
C LYS A 68 -20.88 38.85 13.04
N GLN A 69 -20.78 38.34 11.82
CA GLN A 69 -21.17 36.96 11.52
C GLN A 69 -20.24 35.95 12.20
N GLY A 70 -18.94 36.22 12.25
CA GLY A 70 -17.95 35.40 12.94
C GLY A 70 -18.21 35.31 14.44
N GLN A 71 -18.54 36.43 15.09
CA GLN A 71 -18.94 36.50 16.51
C GLN A 71 -20.19 35.65 16.80
N GLU A 72 -21.20 35.72 15.94
CA GLU A 72 -22.43 34.91 16.11
C GLU A 72 -22.13 33.41 15.93
N LEU A 73 -21.26 33.05 14.99
CA LEU A 73 -20.88 31.65 14.74
C LEU A 73 -20.07 31.06 15.91
N ILE A 74 -19.06 31.77 16.39
CA ILE A 74 -18.24 31.30 17.51
C ILE A 74 -19.06 31.23 18.79
N ALA A 75 -19.94 32.19 19.08
CA ALA A 75 -20.79 32.18 20.27
C ALA A 75 -21.64 30.89 20.35
N LYS A 76 -22.28 30.49 19.25
CA LYS A 76 -23.05 29.24 19.17
C LYS A 76 -22.20 28.01 19.44
N VAL A 77 -20.96 27.99 18.94
CA VAL A 77 -20.02 26.88 19.18
C VAL A 77 -19.64 26.83 20.65
N LEU A 78 -19.28 27.97 21.24
CA LEU A 78 -18.91 28.08 22.66
C LEU A 78 -20.09 27.72 23.59
N GLU A 79 -21.33 27.97 23.19
CA GLU A 79 -22.54 27.52 23.90
C GLU A 79 -22.73 26.00 23.84
N SER A 80 -22.30 25.34 22.76
CA SER A 80 -22.41 23.89 22.57
C SER A 80 -21.32 23.05 23.28
N LEU A 81 -20.31 23.69 23.88
CA LEU A 81 -19.20 23.00 24.53
C LEU A 81 -19.68 22.10 25.68
N SER A 82 -19.15 20.89 25.73
CA SER A 82 -19.53 19.88 26.71
C SER A 82 -18.61 19.92 27.94
N CYS A 83 -19.20 19.68 29.10
CA CYS A 83 -18.48 19.55 30.36
C CYS A 83 -17.97 18.12 30.55
N PRO A 84 -16.82 17.93 31.20
CA PRO A 84 -16.41 16.61 31.68
C PRO A 84 -17.45 15.99 32.61
N GLU A 85 -17.72 14.69 32.47
CA GLU A 85 -18.71 13.96 33.28
C GLU A 85 -18.35 13.91 34.78
N ASP A 86 -17.06 13.97 35.08
CA ASP A 86 -16.48 13.93 36.42
C ASP A 86 -16.45 15.31 37.12
N MET A 87 -16.92 16.36 36.45
CA MET A 87 -16.92 17.73 36.99
C MET A 87 -18.31 18.13 37.51
N GLU A 88 -18.33 18.85 38.64
CA GLU A 88 -19.56 19.42 39.19
C GLU A 88 -20.22 20.39 38.17
N PRO A 89 -21.51 20.22 37.84
CA PRO A 89 -22.16 20.99 36.78
C PRO A 89 -22.12 22.51 36.97
N GLY A 90 -22.31 23.01 38.20
CA GLY A 90 -22.28 24.43 38.52
C GLY A 90 -20.93 25.06 38.25
N ARG A 91 -19.85 24.43 38.73
CA ARG A 91 -18.46 24.84 38.49
C ARG A 91 -18.13 24.85 37.01
N CYS A 92 -18.54 23.82 36.28
CA CYS A 92 -18.29 23.79 34.83
C CYS A 92 -19.06 24.90 34.11
N ALA A 93 -20.32 25.16 34.47
CA ALA A 93 -21.10 26.24 33.88
C ALA A 93 -20.47 27.62 34.13
N GLU A 94 -19.93 27.85 35.34
CA GLU A 94 -19.20 29.06 35.67
C GLU A 94 -17.95 29.23 34.80
N LEU A 95 -17.09 28.20 34.75
CA LEU A 95 -15.86 28.21 33.96
C LEU A 95 -16.14 28.33 32.47
N LYS A 96 -17.21 27.71 31.96
CA LYS A 96 -17.68 27.87 30.58
C LYS A 96 -18.10 29.31 30.29
N GLY A 97 -18.83 29.95 31.21
CA GLY A 97 -19.18 31.36 31.10
C GLY A 97 -17.95 32.28 31.13
N GLN A 98 -16.93 31.95 31.93
CA GLN A 98 -15.64 32.67 31.92
C GLN A 98 -14.92 32.49 30.58
N PHE A 99 -14.80 31.25 30.10
CA PHE A 99 -14.17 30.93 28.81
C PHE A 99 -14.84 31.66 27.63
N GLN A 100 -16.18 31.75 27.64
CA GLN A 100 -16.94 32.52 26.67
C GLN A 100 -16.58 34.01 26.69
N ARG A 101 -16.43 34.62 27.88
CA ARG A 101 -16.03 36.04 28.02
C ARG A 101 -14.59 36.30 27.58
N LEU A 102 -13.70 35.32 27.79
CA LEU A 102 -12.30 35.39 27.36
C LEU A 102 -12.12 35.14 25.85
N SER A 103 -13.18 34.68 25.17
CA SER A 103 -13.16 34.34 23.74
C SER A 103 -13.68 35.49 22.89
N GLN A 104 -12.85 35.95 21.95
CA GLN A 104 -13.15 37.05 21.03
C GLN A 104 -12.99 36.60 19.58
N TYR A 105 -13.81 37.15 18.68
CA TYR A 105 -13.62 36.95 17.24
C TYR A 105 -12.82 38.09 16.62
N ARG A 106 -11.92 37.76 15.68
CA ARG A 106 -11.10 38.70 14.91
C ARG A 106 -11.20 38.39 13.43
N HIS A 107 -11.38 39.42 12.59
CA HIS A 107 -11.17 39.28 11.16
C HIS A 107 -9.68 39.48 10.87
N LEU A 108 -8.98 38.44 10.39
CA LEU A 108 -7.55 38.52 10.07
C LEU A 108 -7.33 38.08 8.63
N LYS A 109 -6.87 39.00 7.78
CA LYS A 109 -6.54 38.73 6.38
C LYS A 109 -5.20 39.35 5.98
N THR A 110 -4.93 40.59 6.37
CA THR A 110 -3.73 41.33 5.96
C THR A 110 -2.74 41.48 7.09
N ASN A 111 -1.50 41.86 6.79
CA ASN A 111 -0.48 42.09 7.80
C ASN A 111 -0.88 43.17 8.82
N GLU A 112 -1.62 44.20 8.38
CA GLU A 112 -2.16 45.24 9.26
C GLU A 112 -3.12 44.67 10.31
N ASP A 113 -3.91 43.65 9.96
CA ASP A 113 -4.80 42.98 10.92
C ASP A 113 -3.99 42.25 12.01
N TYR A 114 -2.89 41.59 11.64
CA TYR A 114 -1.98 40.93 12.60
C TYR A 114 -1.23 41.94 13.47
N MET A 115 -0.81 43.08 12.90
CA MET A 115 -0.24 44.20 13.66
C MET A 115 -1.24 44.75 14.68
N ALA A 116 -2.50 44.94 14.28
CA ALA A 116 -3.56 45.41 15.17
C ALA A 116 -3.83 44.39 16.28
N LEU A 117 -3.89 43.10 15.96
CA LEU A 117 -4.04 42.04 16.96
C LEU A 117 -2.90 42.05 17.99
N SER A 118 -1.64 42.20 17.56
CA SER A 118 -0.50 42.23 18.50
C SER A 118 -0.62 43.41 19.46
N LYS A 119 -0.93 44.60 18.93
CA LYS A 119 -1.12 45.81 19.74
C LYS A 119 -2.28 45.67 20.72
N ASP A 120 -3.38 45.06 20.31
CA ASP A 120 -4.54 44.82 21.18
C ASP A 120 -4.19 43.86 22.32
N ILE A 121 -3.47 42.77 22.03
CA ILE A 121 -2.98 41.83 23.06
C ILE A 121 -2.05 42.57 24.02
N GLU A 122 -1.06 43.29 23.53
CA GLU A 122 -0.10 44.04 24.36
C GLU A 122 -0.80 45.09 25.24
N ALA A 123 -1.75 45.84 24.69
CA ALA A 123 -2.52 46.84 25.42
C ALA A 123 -3.39 46.20 26.51
N GLN A 124 -4.01 45.05 26.22
CA GLN A 124 -4.80 44.30 27.19
C GLN A 124 -3.92 43.83 28.36
N LEU A 125 -2.77 43.22 28.07
CA LEU A 125 -1.85 42.72 29.10
C LEU A 125 -1.31 43.85 29.98
N GLN A 126 -0.96 44.99 29.39
CA GLN A 126 -0.54 46.17 30.14
C GLN A 126 -1.65 46.73 31.03
N HIS A 127 -2.89 46.80 30.51
CA HIS A 127 -4.02 47.29 31.28
C HIS A 127 -4.37 46.39 32.48
N GLU A 128 -4.30 45.07 32.30
CA GLU A 128 -4.59 44.08 33.33
C GLU A 128 -3.39 43.79 34.25
N GLY A 129 -2.22 44.38 33.99
CA GLY A 129 -1.00 44.15 34.77
C GLY A 129 -0.47 42.71 34.64
N LEU A 130 -0.75 42.04 33.52
CA LEU A 130 -0.39 40.65 33.27
C LEU A 130 0.94 40.54 32.50
N ARG A 131 1.75 39.56 32.90
CA ARG A 131 2.97 39.20 32.17
C ARG A 131 2.65 38.20 31.06
N GLU A 132 3.04 38.49 29.84
CA GLU A 132 2.95 37.54 28.73
C GLU A 132 3.88 36.33 28.97
N ALA A 133 3.30 35.14 29.02
CA ALA A 133 4.03 33.88 29.05
C ALA A 133 4.28 33.33 27.63
N GLY A 134 3.30 33.46 26.74
CA GLY A 134 3.46 33.02 25.36
C GLY A 134 2.20 33.11 24.50
N ARG A 135 2.39 32.86 23.20
CA ARG A 135 1.32 32.84 22.19
C ARG A 135 1.25 31.49 21.48
N ILE A 136 0.04 30.96 21.32
CA ILE A 136 -0.24 29.80 20.45
C ILE A 136 -1.01 30.28 19.24
N PHE A 137 -0.47 30.07 18.03
CA PHE A 137 -1.21 30.23 16.79
C PHE A 137 -1.58 28.86 16.22
N TYR A 138 -2.86 28.55 16.15
CA TYR A 138 -3.36 27.27 15.61
C TYR A 138 -3.90 27.47 14.20
N PHE A 139 -3.28 26.81 13.21
CA PHE A 139 -3.63 26.96 11.80
C PHE A 139 -4.65 25.90 11.38
N SER A 140 -5.93 26.15 11.67
CA SER A 140 -7.05 25.36 11.13
C SER A 140 -7.49 25.91 9.76
N VAL A 141 -6.53 26.14 8.87
CA VAL A 141 -6.71 26.73 7.53
C VAL A 141 -6.01 25.88 6.47
N PRO A 142 -6.35 26.04 5.18
CA PRO A 142 -5.70 25.29 4.11
C PRO A 142 -4.17 25.56 4.03
N PRO A 143 -3.34 24.56 3.65
CA PRO A 143 -1.88 24.69 3.63
C PRO A 143 -1.33 25.81 2.75
N PHE A 144 -2.01 26.15 1.65
CA PHE A 144 -1.58 27.24 0.75
C PHE A 144 -1.51 28.60 1.46
N ALA A 145 -2.21 28.78 2.58
CA ALA A 145 -2.21 30.03 3.35
C ALA A 145 -1.06 30.09 4.39
N TYR A 146 -0.37 28.97 4.65
CA TYR A 146 0.56 28.86 5.78
C TYR A 146 1.71 29.85 5.69
N ALA A 147 2.30 30.03 4.51
CA ALA A 147 3.44 30.91 4.32
C ALA A 147 3.10 32.39 4.54
N ASP A 148 1.97 32.86 4.01
CA ASP A 148 1.54 34.25 4.15
C ASP A 148 1.20 34.59 5.61
N ILE A 149 0.54 33.66 6.29
CA ILE A 149 0.26 33.77 7.72
C ILE A 149 1.57 33.76 8.53
N ALA A 150 2.50 32.84 8.22
CA ALA A 150 3.78 32.74 8.89
C ALA A 150 4.59 34.04 8.76
N ARG A 151 4.64 34.62 7.56
CA ARG A 151 5.26 35.91 7.29
C ARG A 151 4.64 37.03 8.12
N SER A 152 3.32 37.05 8.22
CA SER A 152 2.58 38.07 8.97
C SER A 152 2.88 37.95 10.48
N ILE A 153 2.83 36.74 11.04
CA ILE A 153 3.16 36.49 12.45
C ILE A 153 4.60 36.90 12.74
N ASN A 154 5.56 36.45 11.93
CA ASN A 154 6.98 36.71 12.18
C ASN A 154 7.33 38.21 12.11
N SER A 155 6.66 38.97 11.23
CA SER A 155 6.94 40.39 11.05
C SER A 155 6.18 41.31 12.01
N SER A 156 5.02 40.91 12.53
CA SER A 156 4.11 41.83 13.23
C SER A 156 3.45 41.32 14.51
N CYS A 157 3.41 40.01 14.75
CA CYS A 157 2.59 39.42 15.81
C CYS A 157 3.34 38.41 16.68
N ARG A 158 4.67 38.40 16.59
CA ARG A 158 5.55 37.62 17.45
C ARG A 158 5.54 38.21 18.86
N PRO A 159 5.46 37.38 19.93
CA PRO A 159 5.48 37.90 21.29
C PRO A 159 6.84 38.54 21.63
N GLY A 160 6.82 39.39 22.65
CA GLY A 160 8.02 40.09 23.12
C GLY A 160 9.08 39.17 23.74
N PRO A 161 10.28 39.69 24.04
CA PRO A 161 11.36 38.91 24.65
C PRO A 161 10.94 38.23 25.96
N GLY A 162 11.26 36.94 26.10
CA GLY A 162 10.96 36.15 27.29
C GLY A 162 9.61 35.42 27.28
N ALA A 163 8.77 35.66 26.27
CA ALA A 163 7.56 34.90 26.00
C ALA A 163 7.79 33.90 24.85
N TRP A 164 7.22 32.69 24.95
CA TRP A 164 7.38 31.66 23.92
C TRP A 164 6.34 31.81 22.79
N LEU A 165 6.70 31.35 21.59
CA LEU A 165 5.79 31.23 20.45
C LEU A 165 5.60 29.75 20.11
N ARG A 166 4.36 29.35 19.85
CA ARG A 166 4.05 28.01 19.32
C ARG A 166 3.07 28.13 18.15
N VAL A 167 3.44 27.55 17.03
CA VAL A 167 2.67 27.55 15.79
C VAL A 167 2.25 26.11 15.50
N VAL A 168 0.95 25.87 15.48
CA VAL A 168 0.36 24.55 15.27
C VAL A 168 -0.13 24.46 13.84
N LEU A 169 0.33 23.45 13.11
CA LEU A 169 0.07 23.25 11.69
C LEU A 169 -0.70 21.94 11.51
N GLU A 170 -1.74 21.96 10.69
CA GLU A 170 -2.53 20.78 10.34
C GLU A 170 -2.04 20.14 9.04
N LYS A 171 -2.29 18.83 8.90
CA LYS A 171 -2.06 18.14 7.65
C LYS A 171 -3.01 18.69 6.56
N PRO A 172 -2.65 18.64 5.27
CA PRO A 172 -1.50 17.96 4.68
C PRO A 172 -0.20 18.78 4.64
N PHE A 173 0.94 18.09 4.81
CA PHE A 173 2.29 18.67 4.75
C PHE A 173 3.00 18.29 3.45
N GLY A 174 2.52 18.84 2.33
CA GLY A 174 2.89 18.41 0.98
C GLY A 174 2.09 17.20 0.50
N HIS A 175 2.27 16.85 -0.78
CA HIS A 175 1.70 15.67 -1.44
C HIS A 175 2.77 14.70 -1.96
N ASP A 176 4.04 15.09 -1.86
CA ASP A 176 5.24 14.31 -2.18
C ASP A 176 6.44 14.95 -1.49
N TYR A 177 7.62 14.36 -1.65
CA TYR A 177 8.87 14.87 -1.11
C TYR A 177 9.17 16.32 -1.54
N VAL A 178 8.98 16.65 -2.82
CA VAL A 178 9.35 17.97 -3.36
C VAL A 178 8.49 19.07 -2.77
N SER A 179 7.17 18.89 -2.79
CA SER A 179 6.20 19.83 -2.21
C SER A 179 6.37 19.95 -0.69
N ALA A 180 6.66 18.85 0.02
CA ALA A 180 6.92 18.89 1.45
C ALA A 180 8.22 19.63 1.79
N GLN A 181 9.28 19.45 1.00
CA GLN A 181 10.54 20.17 1.15
C GLN A 181 10.37 21.67 0.89
N GLN A 182 9.59 22.04 -0.12
CA GLN A 182 9.31 23.43 -0.43
C GLN A 182 8.55 24.11 0.73
N LEU A 183 7.49 23.48 1.23
CA LEU A 183 6.72 23.96 2.39
C LEU A 183 7.61 24.09 3.64
N ALA A 184 8.46 23.08 3.90
CA ALA A 184 9.36 23.09 5.04
C ALA A 184 10.39 24.23 4.95
N THR A 185 10.96 24.46 3.77
CA THR A 185 11.94 25.53 3.53
C THR A 185 11.31 26.90 3.73
N GLU A 186 10.09 27.10 3.22
CA GLU A 186 9.37 28.36 3.35
C GLU A 186 9.02 28.65 4.81
N LEU A 187 8.46 27.68 5.53
CA LEU A 187 8.14 27.84 6.96
C LEU A 187 9.37 28.03 7.84
N GLY A 188 10.47 27.32 7.53
CA GLY A 188 11.75 27.46 8.23
C GLY A 188 12.41 28.83 8.05
N SER A 189 11.99 29.62 7.06
CA SER A 189 12.43 31.02 6.92
C SER A 189 11.76 31.98 7.92
N PHE A 190 10.66 31.56 8.56
CA PHE A 190 9.87 32.38 9.48
C PHE A 190 9.90 31.88 10.93
N PHE A 191 9.96 30.56 11.12
CA PHE A 191 9.87 29.92 12.44
C PHE A 191 11.01 28.95 12.70
N GLN A 192 11.39 28.84 13.98
CA GLN A 192 12.31 27.79 14.42
C GLN A 192 11.57 26.46 14.59
N GLU A 193 12.28 25.34 14.50
CA GLU A 193 11.68 24.00 14.62
C GLU A 193 11.01 23.80 15.99
N GLU A 194 11.59 24.38 17.05
CA GLU A 194 11.07 24.35 18.42
C GLU A 194 9.70 25.06 18.54
N GLU A 195 9.41 25.99 17.63
CA GLU A 195 8.16 26.76 17.60
C GLU A 195 7.07 26.03 16.83
N MET A 196 7.40 25.10 15.92
CA MET A 196 6.42 24.46 15.02
C MET A 196 5.90 23.11 15.54
N TYR A 197 4.58 22.95 15.58
CA TYR A 197 3.89 21.73 16.04
C TYR A 197 3.05 21.20 14.89
N ARG A 198 3.59 20.26 14.10
CA ARG A 198 2.87 19.62 13.00
C ARG A 198 2.02 18.48 13.55
N VAL A 199 0.71 18.64 13.44
CA VAL A 199 -0.27 17.75 14.05
C VAL A 199 -0.48 16.52 13.19
N ASP A 200 -0.28 15.37 13.81
CA ASP A 200 -0.95 14.14 13.45
C ASP A 200 -1.82 13.71 14.63
N HIS A 201 -3.13 13.85 14.48
CA HIS A 201 -4.07 13.56 15.56
C HIS A 201 -4.07 12.08 16.00
N TYR A 202 -3.51 11.13 15.24
CA TYR A 202 -3.37 9.75 15.69
C TYR A 202 -2.42 9.62 16.87
N LEU A 203 -1.39 10.46 16.94
CA LEU A 203 -0.47 10.51 18.08
C LEU A 203 -1.15 10.95 19.38
N GLY A 204 -2.32 11.61 19.29
CA GLY A 204 -3.15 11.97 20.44
C GLY A 204 -4.14 10.88 20.87
N LYS A 205 -4.35 9.82 20.07
CA LYS A 205 -5.28 8.75 20.43
C LYS A 205 -4.69 7.93 21.58
N GLN A 206 -5.47 7.72 22.64
CA GLN A 206 -4.96 7.16 23.90
C GLN A 206 -4.25 5.80 23.74
N ALA A 207 -4.76 4.90 22.90
CA ALA A 207 -4.11 3.62 22.63
C ALA A 207 -2.75 3.77 21.90
N VAL A 208 -2.63 4.73 20.98
CA VAL A 208 -1.39 5.03 20.25
C VAL A 208 -0.38 5.71 21.18
N ALA A 209 -0.81 6.72 21.94
CA ALA A 209 0.02 7.42 22.92
C ALA A 209 0.55 6.47 24.01
N GLN A 210 -0.14 5.35 24.26
CA GLN A 210 0.26 4.33 25.24
C GLN A 210 1.34 3.35 24.73
N ILE A 211 1.67 3.33 23.43
CA ILE A 211 2.64 2.36 22.87
C ILE A 211 4.01 2.47 23.56
N LEU A 212 4.61 3.66 23.64
CA LEU A 212 5.94 3.82 24.24
C LEU A 212 5.94 3.63 25.76
N PRO A 213 5.00 4.23 26.54
CA PRO A 213 4.91 3.96 27.96
C PRO A 213 4.66 2.48 28.28
N PHE A 214 3.86 1.78 27.48
CA PHE A 214 3.65 0.34 27.64
C PHE A 214 4.93 -0.45 27.42
N ARG A 215 5.69 -0.14 26.36
CA ARG A 215 6.98 -0.79 26.07
C ARG A 215 7.98 -0.59 27.21
N ASP A 216 8.06 0.62 27.77
CA ASP A 216 8.96 0.97 28.87
C ASP A 216 8.56 0.33 30.20
N GLN A 217 7.27 0.39 30.58
CA GLN A 217 6.77 -0.18 31.84
C GLN A 217 6.84 -1.71 31.86
N ASN A 218 6.78 -2.35 30.70
CA ASN A 218 6.84 -3.79 30.54
C ASN A 218 8.20 -4.26 29.98
N ARG A 219 9.23 -3.40 30.01
CA ARG A 219 10.56 -3.64 29.44
C ARG A 219 11.14 -5.00 29.85
N LYS A 220 11.03 -5.37 31.13
CA LYS A 220 11.52 -6.66 31.67
C LYS A 220 10.93 -7.88 30.95
N ALA A 221 9.67 -7.83 30.56
CA ALA A 221 9.01 -8.91 29.83
C ALA A 221 9.20 -8.77 28.30
N LEU A 222 9.22 -7.53 27.79
CA LEU A 222 9.18 -7.26 26.35
C LEU A 222 10.55 -7.26 25.65
N ASP A 223 11.65 -6.90 26.30
CA ASP A 223 12.95 -6.74 25.60
C ASP A 223 13.38 -8.03 24.90
N GLY A 224 13.15 -9.18 25.54
CA GLY A 224 13.44 -10.49 24.96
C GLY A 224 12.47 -10.91 23.86
N LEU A 225 11.27 -10.33 23.80
CA LEU A 225 10.18 -10.73 22.90
C LEU A 225 10.00 -9.77 21.71
N TRP A 226 10.38 -8.50 21.81
CA TRP A 226 10.08 -7.47 20.80
C TRP A 226 11.10 -7.45 19.66
N ASN A 227 11.31 -8.59 19.00
CA ASN A 227 12.32 -8.79 17.96
C ASN A 227 11.91 -9.91 16.98
N ARG A 228 12.63 -10.03 15.86
CA ARG A 228 12.41 -10.98 14.78
C ARG A 228 12.34 -12.46 15.17
N HIS A 229 13.00 -12.84 16.27
CA HIS A 229 13.02 -14.23 16.74
C HIS A 229 11.69 -14.65 17.37
N HIS A 230 10.90 -13.67 17.83
CA HIS A 230 9.68 -13.90 18.59
C HIS A 230 8.45 -13.26 17.93
N VAL A 231 8.60 -12.15 17.22
CA VAL A 231 7.51 -11.53 16.46
C VAL A 231 7.40 -12.22 15.10
N GLU A 232 6.19 -12.64 14.76
CA GLU A 232 5.84 -13.22 13.46
C GLU A 232 5.57 -12.11 12.45
N ARG A 233 4.70 -11.15 12.82
CA ARG A 233 4.33 -10.00 12.00
C ARG A 233 3.70 -8.89 12.83
N VAL A 234 3.66 -7.69 12.26
CA VAL A 234 2.97 -6.52 12.82
C VAL A 234 1.88 -6.08 11.85
N GLU A 235 0.67 -5.85 12.35
CA GLU A 235 -0.48 -5.37 11.59
C GLU A 235 -0.88 -3.99 12.12
N ILE A 236 -0.95 -2.98 11.26
CA ILE A 236 -1.36 -1.61 11.59
C ILE A 236 -2.51 -1.25 10.65
N ILE A 237 -3.73 -1.32 11.17
CA ILE A 237 -4.94 -1.40 10.36
C ILE A 237 -5.91 -0.29 10.75
N MET A 238 -6.50 0.35 9.74
CA MET A 238 -7.55 1.35 9.91
C MET A 238 -8.65 1.18 8.86
N LYS A 239 -9.82 0.75 9.28
CA LYS A 239 -10.99 0.57 8.41
C LYS A 239 -12.02 1.65 8.70
N GLU A 240 -12.64 2.17 7.64
CA GLU A 240 -13.75 3.12 7.73
C GLU A 240 -14.96 2.62 6.95
N THR A 241 -16.15 2.69 7.56
CA THR A 241 -17.42 2.45 6.86
C THR A 241 -17.86 3.63 6.02
N VAL A 242 -17.43 4.84 6.38
CA VAL A 242 -17.77 6.07 5.67
C VAL A 242 -17.01 6.12 4.34
N ASP A 243 -17.70 6.56 3.29
CA ASP A 243 -17.11 6.75 1.97
C ASP A 243 -16.46 8.16 1.85
N ALA A 244 -16.12 8.59 0.64
CA ALA A 244 -15.52 9.90 0.38
C ALA A 244 -16.54 10.97 -0.07
N GLU A 245 -17.85 10.69 0.01
CA GLU A 245 -18.91 11.61 -0.43
C GLU A 245 -18.80 12.97 0.30
N GLY A 246 -18.98 14.06 -0.46
CA GLY A 246 -18.85 15.44 0.04
C GLY A 246 -17.42 15.93 0.25
N ARG A 247 -16.40 15.06 0.07
CA ARG A 247 -14.98 15.41 0.15
C ARG A 247 -14.18 14.93 -1.07
N THR A 248 -14.86 14.61 -2.17
CA THR A 248 -14.20 14.04 -3.36
C THR A 248 -13.17 14.96 -3.98
N SER A 249 -13.34 16.29 -3.93
CA SER A 249 -12.35 17.25 -4.44
C SER A 249 -11.00 17.11 -3.74
N PHE A 250 -11.00 17.02 -2.41
CA PHE A 250 -9.80 16.74 -1.63
C PHE A 250 -9.32 15.31 -1.86
N TYR A 251 -10.21 14.32 -1.78
CA TYR A 251 -9.79 12.93 -1.83
C TYR A 251 -9.16 12.53 -3.17
N GLU A 252 -9.57 13.16 -4.28
CA GLU A 252 -9.02 12.91 -5.61
C GLU A 252 -7.55 13.32 -5.76
N GLU A 253 -7.09 14.30 -4.99
CA GLU A 253 -5.68 14.71 -5.00
C GLU A 253 -4.81 13.84 -4.09
N TYR A 254 -5.38 13.35 -2.98
CA TYR A 254 -4.61 12.67 -1.93
C TYR A 254 -4.67 11.15 -2.03
N GLY A 255 -5.86 10.59 -2.22
CA GLY A 255 -6.14 9.16 -2.10
C GLY A 255 -5.86 8.60 -0.70
N VAL A 256 -6.14 7.31 -0.50
CA VAL A 256 -5.99 6.67 0.82
C VAL A 256 -4.54 6.67 1.32
N ILE A 257 -3.57 6.60 0.40
CA ILE A 257 -2.15 6.52 0.76
C ILE A 257 -1.71 7.81 1.44
N ARG A 258 -1.96 8.98 0.84
CA ARG A 258 -1.57 10.26 1.45
C ARG A 258 -2.49 10.66 2.60
N ASP A 259 -3.77 10.28 2.56
CA ASP A 259 -4.73 10.66 3.62
C ASP A 259 -4.44 9.94 4.94
N VAL A 260 -4.07 8.65 4.91
CA VAL A 260 -3.96 7.83 6.12
C VAL A 260 -2.62 7.08 6.25
N LEU A 261 -2.15 6.44 5.18
CA LEU A 261 -0.99 5.53 5.28
C LEU A 261 0.33 6.29 5.51
N GLN A 262 0.56 7.35 4.73
CA GLN A 262 1.77 8.16 4.75
C GLN A 262 2.00 8.90 6.08
N ASN A 263 0.91 9.27 6.75
CA ASN A 263 0.94 9.97 8.03
C ASN A 263 0.63 9.02 9.20
N HIS A 264 -0.64 8.76 9.47
CA HIS A 264 -1.14 8.11 10.67
C HIS A 264 -0.52 6.73 10.91
N LEU A 265 -0.61 5.84 9.92
CA LEU A 265 -0.12 4.47 10.10
C LEU A 265 1.41 4.39 10.10
N THR A 266 2.06 5.31 9.40
CA THR A 266 3.53 5.43 9.39
C THR A 266 4.05 5.93 10.73
N GLU A 267 3.44 6.96 11.33
CA GLU A 267 3.81 7.42 12.67
C GLU A 267 3.64 6.29 13.70
N VAL A 268 2.54 5.54 13.64
CA VAL A 268 2.32 4.36 14.49
C VAL A 268 3.37 3.28 14.23
N LEU A 269 3.75 3.02 12.97
CA LEU A 269 4.84 2.10 12.63
C LEU A 269 6.12 2.51 13.35
N THR A 270 6.49 3.79 13.32
CA THR A 270 7.74 4.24 13.99
C THR A 270 7.71 3.98 15.49
N LEU A 271 6.58 4.19 16.17
CA LEU A 271 6.44 3.93 17.61
C LEU A 271 6.60 2.44 17.97
N VAL A 272 6.17 1.55 17.08
CA VAL A 272 6.34 0.10 17.23
C VAL A 272 7.77 -0.33 16.91
N ALA A 273 8.32 0.18 15.80
CA ALA A 273 9.57 -0.29 15.22
C ALA A 273 10.84 0.29 15.88
N MET A 274 10.79 1.55 16.35
CA MET A 274 11.97 2.23 16.87
C MET A 274 12.56 1.52 18.11
N GLU A 275 13.87 1.66 18.29
CA GLU A 275 14.52 1.32 19.56
C GLU A 275 13.94 2.19 20.68
N LEU A 276 13.82 1.62 21.88
CA LEU A 276 13.27 2.34 23.02
C LEU A 276 14.38 3.22 23.63
N PRO A 277 14.23 4.56 23.66
CA PRO A 277 15.25 5.42 24.26
C PRO A 277 15.38 5.12 25.75
N TYR A 278 16.59 5.32 26.30
CA TYR A 278 16.84 5.17 27.73
C TYR A 278 15.90 6.03 28.59
N ASN A 279 15.63 7.25 28.12
CA ASN A 279 14.65 8.17 28.72
C ASN A 279 13.54 8.49 27.72
N ILE A 280 12.39 7.81 27.86
CA ILE A 280 11.21 8.03 27.02
C ILE A 280 10.54 9.40 27.25
N SER A 281 10.84 10.08 28.36
CA SER A 281 10.32 11.43 28.65
C SER A 281 11.10 12.53 27.93
N SER A 282 12.23 12.21 27.28
CA SER A 282 12.97 13.16 26.46
C SER A 282 12.40 13.21 25.05
N SER A 283 11.68 14.28 24.71
CA SER A 283 11.13 14.42 23.35
C SER A 283 12.21 14.36 22.27
N LYS A 284 13.38 14.94 22.51
CA LYS A 284 14.54 14.86 21.60
C LYS A 284 14.96 13.41 21.35
N ALA A 285 15.09 12.61 22.41
CA ALA A 285 15.48 11.21 22.28
C ALA A 285 14.44 10.40 21.51
N VAL A 286 13.14 10.60 21.79
CA VAL A 286 12.05 9.92 21.07
C VAL A 286 12.08 10.28 19.57
N LEU A 287 12.17 11.57 19.24
CA LEU A 287 12.19 12.04 17.84
C LEU A 287 13.41 11.53 17.07
N GLN A 288 14.58 11.43 17.73
CA GLN A 288 15.79 10.87 17.11
C GLN A 288 15.64 9.38 16.80
N HIS A 289 15.03 8.59 17.70
CA HIS A 289 14.80 7.17 17.46
C HIS A 289 13.71 6.92 16.41
N LYS A 290 12.70 7.80 16.30
CA LYS A 290 11.78 7.80 15.16
C LYS A 290 12.52 8.02 13.83
N LEU A 291 13.43 9.00 13.77
CA LEU A 291 14.21 9.27 12.57
C LEU A 291 15.09 8.07 12.17
N GLN A 292 15.73 7.42 13.14
CA GLN A 292 16.48 6.19 12.90
C GLN A 292 15.60 5.05 12.39
N ALA A 293 14.37 4.93 12.89
CA ALA A 293 13.41 3.94 12.40
C ALA A 293 13.03 4.22 10.94
N PHE A 294 12.80 5.49 10.56
CA PHE A 294 12.58 5.88 9.16
C PHE A 294 13.76 5.50 8.25
N GLN A 295 14.98 5.78 8.69
CA GLN A 295 16.20 5.47 7.93
C GLN A 295 16.41 3.96 7.73
N ALA A 296 15.84 3.13 8.60
CA ALA A 296 15.89 1.68 8.50
C ALA A 296 14.75 1.09 7.63
N LEU A 297 13.80 1.90 7.13
CA LEU A 297 12.73 1.37 6.28
C LEU A 297 13.29 0.99 4.91
N ARG A 298 12.97 -0.24 4.47
CA ARG A 298 13.29 -0.68 3.11
C ARG A 298 12.39 0.05 2.12
N GLY A 299 12.97 0.63 1.07
CA GLY A 299 12.22 1.35 0.04
C GLY A 299 11.08 0.53 -0.57
N LEU A 300 9.94 1.19 -0.77
CA LEU A 300 8.74 0.59 -1.33
C LEU A 300 8.80 0.55 -2.86
N GLN A 301 8.29 -0.53 -3.44
CA GLN A 301 8.14 -0.72 -4.88
C GLN A 301 6.67 -1.01 -5.21
N LYS A 302 6.30 -0.96 -6.49
CA LYS A 302 4.92 -1.28 -6.95
C LYS A 302 4.37 -2.58 -6.32
N GLY A 303 5.17 -3.64 -6.32
CA GLY A 303 4.80 -4.93 -5.74
C GLY A 303 4.61 -4.92 -4.22
N SER A 304 5.01 -3.88 -3.50
CA SER A 304 4.80 -3.72 -2.05
C SER A 304 3.39 -3.27 -1.70
N ALA A 305 2.50 -3.06 -2.68
CA ALA A 305 1.16 -2.53 -2.50
C ALA A 305 0.11 -3.34 -3.25
N VAL A 306 -1.12 -3.35 -2.73
CA VAL A 306 -2.34 -3.70 -3.44
C VAL A 306 -3.34 -2.55 -3.32
N LEU A 307 -3.99 -2.18 -4.42
CA LEU A 307 -4.89 -1.03 -4.49
C LEU A 307 -6.33 -1.44 -4.76
N GLY A 308 -7.28 -0.74 -4.14
CA GLY A 308 -8.70 -0.90 -4.38
C GLY A 308 -9.45 0.43 -4.46
N GLN A 309 -10.58 0.44 -5.16
CA GLN A 309 -11.51 1.57 -5.24
C GLN A 309 -12.96 1.09 -5.09
N TYR A 310 -13.74 1.70 -4.19
CA TYR A 310 -15.16 1.34 -4.08
C TYR A 310 -15.93 1.81 -5.32
N GLN A 311 -16.84 0.97 -5.82
CA GLN A 311 -17.49 1.16 -7.12
C GLN A 311 -18.22 2.51 -7.28
N ALA A 312 -18.79 3.04 -6.20
CA ALA A 312 -19.51 4.31 -6.23
C ALA A 312 -18.59 5.55 -6.37
N TYR A 313 -17.29 5.44 -6.09
CA TYR A 313 -16.39 6.59 -5.96
C TYR A 313 -16.32 7.45 -7.24
N SER A 314 -16.03 6.82 -8.39
CA SER A 314 -15.95 7.54 -9.67
C SER A 314 -17.27 8.28 -10.01
N ARG A 315 -18.43 7.73 -9.64
CA ARG A 315 -19.74 8.39 -9.83
C ARG A 315 -19.89 9.61 -8.91
N GLN A 316 -19.46 9.50 -7.66
CA GLN A 316 -19.47 10.60 -6.70
C GLN A 316 -18.58 11.75 -7.18
N VAL A 317 -17.37 11.46 -7.67
CA VAL A 317 -16.45 12.44 -8.25
C VAL A 317 -17.11 13.16 -9.43
N ARG A 318 -17.73 12.42 -10.37
CA ARG A 318 -18.44 13.03 -11.50
C ARG A 318 -19.53 14.00 -11.08
N ARG A 319 -20.36 13.60 -10.11
CA ARG A 319 -21.47 14.41 -9.61
C ARG A 319 -20.97 15.67 -8.87
N GLU A 320 -20.00 15.53 -7.98
CA GLU A 320 -19.55 16.62 -7.10
C GLU A 320 -18.61 17.61 -7.81
N GLN A 321 -17.75 17.12 -8.71
CA GLN A 321 -16.79 17.93 -9.45
C GLN A 321 -17.25 18.25 -10.88
N GLN A 322 -18.49 17.90 -11.24
CA GLN A 322 -19.08 18.15 -12.56
C GLN A 322 -18.22 17.62 -13.73
N LYS A 323 -17.60 16.44 -13.54
CA LYS A 323 -16.79 15.77 -14.58
C LYS A 323 -17.72 15.06 -15.59
N PRO A 324 -17.30 14.90 -16.86
CA PRO A 324 -18.11 14.22 -17.88
C PRO A 324 -18.37 12.75 -17.52
N ASP A 325 -19.42 12.14 -18.08
CA ASP A 325 -19.79 10.73 -17.84
C ASP A 325 -18.69 9.74 -18.21
N SER A 326 -17.80 10.11 -19.15
CA SER A 326 -16.63 9.34 -19.55
C SER A 326 -15.46 9.40 -18.56
N PHE A 327 -15.53 10.25 -17.53
CA PHE A 327 -14.47 10.36 -16.53
C PHE A 327 -14.49 9.17 -15.58
N TYR A 328 -13.31 8.56 -15.40
CA TYR A 328 -13.06 7.52 -14.42
C TYR A 328 -11.83 7.90 -13.59
N SER A 329 -11.91 7.69 -12.28
CA SER A 329 -10.84 8.02 -11.35
C SER A 329 -9.96 6.80 -11.08
N LEU A 330 -8.64 6.99 -11.07
CA LEU A 330 -7.68 5.97 -10.62
C LEU A 330 -7.33 6.09 -9.14
N THR A 331 -7.95 7.03 -8.41
CA THR A 331 -7.64 7.28 -7.00
C THR A 331 -7.97 6.06 -6.13
N PRO A 332 -6.99 5.48 -5.42
CA PRO A 332 -7.27 4.36 -4.54
C PRO A 332 -8.02 4.81 -3.28
N THR A 333 -9.12 4.12 -2.96
CA THR A 333 -9.88 4.28 -1.71
C THR A 333 -9.58 3.19 -0.70
N PHE A 334 -8.81 2.17 -1.09
CA PHE A 334 -8.26 1.12 -0.27
C PHE A 334 -6.80 0.86 -0.70
N ALA A 335 -5.92 0.61 0.27
CA ALA A 335 -4.59 0.11 0.00
C ALA A 335 -4.09 -0.79 1.14
N GLY A 336 -3.48 -1.92 0.77
CA GLY A 336 -2.68 -2.76 1.65
C GLY A 336 -1.21 -2.64 1.25
N ILE A 337 -0.33 -2.35 2.22
CA ILE A 337 1.09 -2.09 2.02
C ILE A 337 1.92 -3.02 2.90
N LEU A 338 2.93 -3.64 2.30
CA LEU A 338 3.91 -4.48 3.00
C LEU A 338 5.21 -3.70 3.18
N VAL A 339 5.55 -3.44 4.44
CA VAL A 339 6.75 -2.72 4.84
C VAL A 339 7.73 -3.68 5.51
N HIS A 340 9.01 -3.50 5.20
CA HIS A 340 10.12 -4.18 5.87
C HIS A 340 11.05 -3.15 6.51
N VAL A 341 11.61 -3.49 7.67
CA VAL A 341 12.57 -2.66 8.40
C VAL A 341 13.92 -3.39 8.44
N ASP A 342 14.92 -2.82 7.76
CA ASP A 342 16.25 -3.37 7.57
C ASP A 342 17.16 -3.05 8.75
N ASN A 343 16.83 -3.62 9.92
CA ASN A 343 17.69 -3.61 11.10
C ASN A 343 17.68 -4.96 11.82
N LEU A 344 18.63 -5.15 12.74
CA LEU A 344 18.80 -6.42 13.47
C LEU A 344 17.55 -6.84 14.25
N ARG A 345 16.73 -5.88 14.68
CA ARG A 345 15.51 -6.16 15.46
C ARG A 345 14.40 -6.73 14.59
N TRP A 346 14.24 -6.25 13.36
CA TRP A 346 13.05 -6.50 12.53
C TRP A 346 13.33 -7.19 11.20
N GLU A 347 14.58 -7.50 10.88
CA GLU A 347 14.92 -8.20 9.64
C GLU A 347 14.05 -9.45 9.44
N GLY A 348 13.33 -9.50 8.31
CA GLY A 348 12.44 -10.60 7.93
C GLY A 348 11.06 -10.58 8.59
N VAL A 349 10.73 -9.59 9.44
CA VAL A 349 9.39 -9.42 10.01
C VAL A 349 8.56 -8.50 9.11
N PRO A 350 7.42 -8.95 8.58
CA PRO A 350 6.55 -8.11 7.77
C PRO A 350 5.72 -7.15 8.65
N PHE A 351 5.70 -5.88 8.27
CA PHE A 351 4.79 -4.87 8.78
C PHE A 351 3.71 -4.62 7.73
N ILE A 352 2.46 -4.97 8.06
CA ILE A 352 1.32 -4.80 7.17
C ILE A 352 0.58 -3.54 7.58
N LEU A 353 0.53 -2.57 6.67
CA LEU A 353 -0.27 -1.36 6.83
C LEU A 353 -1.48 -1.47 5.91
N MET A 354 -2.68 -1.26 6.42
CA MET A 354 -3.88 -1.27 5.59
C MET A 354 -4.84 -0.18 5.99
N SER A 355 -5.35 0.54 5.00
CA SER A 355 -6.44 1.48 5.19
C SER A 355 -7.42 1.44 4.02
N GLY A 356 -8.69 1.72 4.31
CA GLY A 356 -9.68 1.93 3.26
C GLY A 356 -11.02 2.49 3.74
N LYS A 357 -11.77 3.01 2.78
CA LYS A 357 -13.13 3.58 2.94
C LYS A 357 -14.21 2.65 2.42
N ALA A 358 -15.45 2.87 2.83
CA ALA A 358 -16.59 2.01 2.47
C ALA A 358 -16.28 0.53 2.74
N LEU A 359 -15.68 0.23 3.89
CA LEU A 359 -15.42 -1.13 4.34
C LEU A 359 -16.57 -1.65 5.22
N ASP A 360 -16.53 -2.93 5.55
CA ASP A 360 -17.51 -3.69 6.32
C ASP A 360 -17.67 -3.18 7.77
N GLU A 361 -16.61 -2.62 8.35
CA GLU A 361 -16.62 -2.10 9.71
C GLU A 361 -15.71 -0.88 9.86
N ARG A 362 -15.93 -0.13 10.95
CA ARG A 362 -15.06 0.96 11.36
C ARG A 362 -14.23 0.46 12.54
N VAL A 363 -12.94 0.28 12.35
CA VAL A 363 -12.04 -0.20 13.41
C VAL A 363 -10.62 0.27 13.16
N GLY A 364 -9.88 0.58 14.22
CA GLY A 364 -8.44 0.84 14.14
C GLY A 364 -7.70 0.02 15.18
N TYR A 365 -6.60 -0.64 14.79
CA TYR A 365 -5.78 -1.40 15.73
C TYR A 365 -4.33 -1.53 15.27
N ILE A 366 -3.45 -1.74 16.25
CA ILE A 366 -2.08 -2.20 16.08
C ILE A 366 -1.99 -3.58 16.71
N ARG A 367 -1.60 -4.60 15.96
CA ARG A 367 -1.50 -5.97 16.44
C ARG A 367 -0.11 -6.53 16.19
N ILE A 368 0.54 -6.92 17.27
CA ILE A 368 1.84 -7.60 17.27
C ILE A 368 1.55 -9.08 17.52
N LEU A 369 1.73 -9.90 16.48
CA LEU A 369 1.55 -11.35 16.56
C LEU A 369 2.89 -12.02 16.81
N PHE A 370 2.99 -12.84 17.85
CA PHE A 370 4.19 -13.58 18.19
C PHE A 370 4.18 -14.97 17.56
N ARG A 371 5.35 -15.43 17.13
CA ARG A 371 5.60 -16.77 16.60
C ARG A 371 5.22 -17.81 17.64
N ASN A 372 4.58 -18.87 17.17
CA ASN A 372 4.32 -20.04 17.98
C ASN A 372 5.23 -21.20 17.58
N GLN A 373 6.19 -21.53 18.44
CA GLN A 373 7.10 -22.66 18.23
C GLN A 373 6.63 -23.94 18.94
N ALA A 374 5.47 -23.91 19.60
CA ALA A 374 4.97 -25.05 20.35
C ALA A 374 4.13 -25.99 19.46
N TYR A 375 4.38 -27.30 19.60
CA TYR A 375 3.52 -28.35 19.04
C TYR A 375 2.64 -28.93 20.15
N CYS A 376 1.32 -28.74 20.07
CA CYS A 376 0.39 -29.34 21.02
C CYS A 376 -0.17 -30.65 20.50
N ALA A 377 0.18 -31.74 21.17
CA ALA A 377 -0.40 -33.06 20.94
C ALA A 377 -1.84 -33.19 21.47
N GLN A 378 -2.25 -32.31 22.39
CA GLN A 378 -3.60 -32.34 22.97
C GLN A 378 -4.61 -31.58 22.11
N ASN A 379 -5.87 -32.04 22.13
CA ASN A 379 -6.98 -31.37 21.45
C ASN A 379 -7.16 -29.93 21.98
N GLU A 380 -7.43 -28.99 21.07
CA GLU A 380 -7.66 -27.55 21.36
C GLU A 380 -8.67 -27.30 22.48
N LYS A 381 -9.72 -28.15 22.57
CA LYS A 381 -10.75 -28.05 23.61
C LYS A 381 -10.21 -28.25 25.04
N ARG A 382 -9.03 -28.82 25.19
CA ARG A 382 -8.38 -29.09 26.49
C ARG A 382 -7.30 -28.07 26.84
N TRP A 383 -7.02 -27.11 25.96
CA TRP A 383 -6.00 -26.11 26.22
C TRP A 383 -6.45 -25.15 27.31
N VAL A 384 -5.68 -25.07 28.39
CA VAL A 384 -5.87 -24.08 29.45
C VAL A 384 -5.23 -22.79 28.98
N VAL A 385 -6.00 -21.70 28.93
CA VAL A 385 -5.58 -20.43 28.32
C VAL A 385 -4.23 -19.97 28.87
N ASP A 386 -4.12 -19.79 30.17
CA ASP A 386 -2.93 -19.23 30.83
C ASP A 386 -1.68 -20.12 30.75
N GLN A 387 -1.84 -21.39 30.36
CA GLN A 387 -0.76 -22.39 30.33
C GLN A 387 -0.45 -22.89 28.92
N SER A 388 -1.37 -22.69 27.96
CA SER A 388 -1.24 -23.22 26.62
C SER A 388 -0.29 -22.37 25.80
N GLN A 389 0.81 -22.99 25.41
CA GLN A 389 1.74 -22.39 24.46
C GLN A 389 1.20 -22.41 23.03
N CYS A 390 0.15 -23.19 22.74
CA CYS A 390 -0.39 -23.35 21.38
C CYS A 390 -1.41 -22.29 21.00
N LEU A 391 -1.86 -21.51 21.97
CA LEU A 391 -2.69 -20.35 21.70
C LEU A 391 -1.86 -19.21 21.10
N PRO A 392 -2.37 -18.52 20.06
CA PRO A 392 -1.72 -17.35 19.50
C PRO A 392 -1.42 -16.31 20.59
N ARG A 393 -0.17 -15.88 20.66
CA ARG A 393 0.29 -14.85 21.58
C ARG A 393 0.28 -13.52 20.86
N GLN A 394 -0.41 -12.53 21.41
CA GLN A 394 -0.64 -11.25 20.74
C GLN A 394 -0.65 -10.09 21.73
N ILE A 395 -0.19 -8.93 21.28
CA ILE A 395 -0.41 -7.64 21.93
C ILE A 395 -1.16 -6.76 20.94
N ILE A 396 -2.27 -6.19 21.38
CA ILE A 396 -3.13 -5.36 20.54
C ILE A 396 -3.35 -4.01 21.21
N PHE A 397 -2.96 -2.94 20.54
CA PHE A 397 -3.38 -1.58 20.86
C PHE A 397 -4.60 -1.27 20.01
N TYR A 398 -5.77 -1.38 20.62
CA TYR A 398 -7.05 -1.15 19.98
C TYR A 398 -7.39 0.34 20.04
N ILE A 399 -7.38 1.00 18.89
CA ILE A 399 -7.53 2.45 18.79
C ILE A 399 -8.97 2.86 19.12
N GLY A 400 -9.96 2.05 18.75
CA GLY A 400 -11.37 2.27 19.08
C GLY A 400 -12.33 1.81 17.97
N HIS A 401 -13.63 2.01 18.20
CA HIS A 401 -14.73 1.52 17.36
C HIS A 401 -14.81 -0.03 17.34
N GLY A 402 -15.28 -0.62 16.24
CA GLY A 402 -15.56 -2.06 16.11
C GLY A 402 -16.40 -2.61 17.27
N GLU A 403 -16.23 -3.89 17.58
CA GLU A 403 -17.04 -4.57 18.60
C GLU A 403 -16.73 -4.13 20.04
N LEU A 404 -15.50 -3.70 20.32
CA LEU A 404 -15.11 -3.24 21.66
C LEU A 404 -15.66 -1.83 21.97
N GLY A 405 -15.83 -0.99 20.93
CA GLY A 405 -16.40 0.35 21.02
C GLY A 405 -15.46 1.42 21.58
N SER A 406 -14.57 1.06 22.49
CA SER A 406 -13.64 1.98 23.17
C SER A 406 -12.16 1.64 22.93
N PRO A 407 -11.23 2.60 23.14
CA PRO A 407 -9.81 2.32 23.10
C PRO A 407 -9.40 1.30 24.17
N ALA A 408 -8.47 0.40 23.85
CA ALA A 408 -7.97 -0.58 24.80
C ALA A 408 -6.56 -1.09 24.48
N VAL A 409 -5.90 -1.66 25.49
CA VAL A 409 -4.70 -2.49 25.32
C VAL A 409 -5.04 -3.91 25.73
N LEU A 410 -4.88 -4.85 24.80
CA LEU A 410 -5.13 -6.27 25.01
C LEU A 410 -3.82 -7.04 24.96
N VAL A 411 -3.58 -7.89 25.95
CA VAL A 411 -2.40 -8.77 26.01
C VAL A 411 -2.89 -10.18 26.27
N SER A 412 -2.52 -11.14 25.42
CA SER A 412 -2.90 -12.55 25.61
C SER A 412 -2.43 -13.05 26.98
N ARG A 413 -3.30 -13.75 27.72
CA ARG A 413 -3.00 -14.22 29.08
C ARG A 413 -1.85 -15.23 29.14
N ASN A 414 -1.60 -15.94 28.04
CA ASN A 414 -0.49 -16.87 27.86
C ASN A 414 0.85 -16.20 27.47
N LEU A 415 0.94 -14.86 27.56
CA LEU A 415 2.16 -14.09 27.28
C LEU A 415 2.77 -13.54 28.59
N PHE A 416 2.21 -12.46 29.14
CA PHE A 416 2.50 -11.94 30.48
C PHE A 416 1.35 -11.04 30.94
N ARG A 417 1.20 -10.86 32.25
CA ARG A 417 0.28 -9.84 32.81
C ARG A 417 0.93 -8.46 32.67
N PRO A 418 0.36 -7.53 31.89
CA PRO A 418 0.99 -6.24 31.67
C PRO A 418 0.80 -5.30 32.88
N SER A 419 1.74 -4.36 33.01
CA SER A 419 1.66 -3.22 33.91
C SER A 419 1.28 -1.97 33.11
N LEU A 420 0.23 -1.29 33.53
CA LEU A 420 -0.20 0.02 33.02
C LEU A 420 -0.45 0.99 34.19
N PRO A 421 -0.39 2.31 33.99
CA PRO A 421 -0.59 3.28 35.06
C PRO A 421 -2.04 3.28 35.55
N SER A 422 -2.25 2.87 36.80
CA SER A 422 -3.57 2.67 37.43
C SER A 422 -4.44 3.93 37.50
N LYS A 423 -3.85 5.12 37.44
CA LYS A 423 -4.58 6.40 37.43
C LYS A 423 -5.26 6.68 36.08
N SER A 424 -4.70 6.17 34.98
CA SER A 424 -5.14 6.46 33.61
C SER A 424 -5.73 5.25 32.90
N TRP A 425 -5.40 4.03 33.33
CA TRP A 425 -5.85 2.78 32.75
C TRP A 425 -6.38 1.84 33.83
N LYS A 426 -7.50 1.17 33.54
CA LYS A 426 -8.13 0.17 34.42
C LYS A 426 -8.28 -1.16 33.69
N GLU A 427 -8.02 -2.25 34.40
CA GLU A 427 -8.35 -3.59 33.92
C GLU A 427 -9.87 -3.73 33.88
N VAL A 428 -10.40 -4.22 32.77
CA VAL A 428 -11.83 -4.45 32.55
C VAL A 428 -12.07 -5.92 32.28
N GLU A 429 -13.12 -6.47 32.89
CA GLU A 429 -13.55 -7.83 32.58
C GLU A 429 -14.12 -7.88 31.17
N GLY A 430 -13.73 -8.90 30.42
CA GLY A 430 -14.19 -9.11 29.07
C GLY A 430 -15.69 -9.39 29.01
N ARG A 431 -16.39 -8.84 28.01
CA ARG A 431 -17.80 -9.14 27.78
C ARG A 431 -17.98 -10.61 27.36
N PRO A 432 -18.81 -11.41 28.06
CA PRO A 432 -19.03 -12.81 27.71
C PRO A 432 -19.47 -12.97 26.24
N GLY A 433 -18.87 -13.90 25.52
CA GLY A 433 -19.22 -14.21 24.12
C GLY A 433 -18.54 -13.33 23.06
N LEU A 434 -17.92 -12.21 23.44
CA LEU A 434 -17.18 -11.35 22.51
C LEU A 434 -15.88 -12.05 22.05
N HIS A 435 -15.66 -12.12 20.74
CA HIS A 435 -14.47 -12.73 20.14
C HIS A 435 -13.68 -11.70 19.34
N LEU A 436 -12.45 -11.42 19.76
CA LEU A 436 -11.56 -10.49 19.08
C LEU A 436 -10.35 -11.26 18.55
N PHE A 437 -10.06 -11.05 17.26
CA PHE A 437 -8.92 -11.66 16.57
C PHE A 437 -8.89 -13.19 16.66
N GLY A 438 -10.08 -13.81 16.56
CA GLY A 438 -10.27 -15.26 16.59
C GLY A 438 -10.21 -15.88 17.99
N ARG A 439 -10.16 -15.07 19.07
CA ARG A 439 -10.13 -15.55 20.46
C ARG A 439 -11.22 -14.90 21.29
N PRO A 440 -11.80 -15.59 22.28
CA PRO A 440 -12.71 -14.96 23.21
C PRO A 440 -11.98 -13.89 24.02
N ILE A 441 -12.66 -12.80 24.36
CA ILE A 441 -12.05 -11.68 25.09
C ILE A 441 -11.52 -12.09 26.49
N SER A 442 -12.05 -13.18 27.06
CA SER A 442 -11.56 -13.81 28.28
C SER A 442 -10.09 -14.24 28.20
N ASP A 443 -9.56 -14.45 26.99
CA ASP A 443 -8.19 -14.88 26.77
C ASP A 443 -7.17 -13.75 26.86
N TYR A 444 -7.63 -12.52 27.08
CA TYR A 444 -6.79 -11.34 27.19
C TYR A 444 -6.86 -10.73 28.59
N TYR A 445 -5.77 -10.10 28.99
CA TYR A 445 -5.81 -8.99 29.92
C TYR A 445 -6.21 -7.74 29.13
N VAL A 446 -7.35 -7.13 29.48
CA VAL A 446 -7.91 -5.97 28.76
C VAL A 446 -7.83 -4.74 29.66
N TYR A 447 -7.16 -3.71 29.17
CA TYR A 447 -7.06 -2.42 29.85
C TYR A 447 -7.71 -1.34 29.01
N SER A 448 -8.63 -0.59 29.60
CA SER A 448 -9.28 0.57 28.97
C SER A 448 -8.93 1.86 29.72
N PRO A 449 -8.96 3.02 29.05
CA PRO A 449 -8.71 4.28 29.73
C PRO A 449 -9.78 4.52 30.81
N VAL A 450 -9.36 5.12 31.93
CA VAL A 450 -10.29 5.51 33.01
C VAL A 450 -11.28 6.56 32.52
N ARG A 451 -10.77 7.52 31.73
CA ARG A 451 -11.53 8.57 31.06
C ARG A 451 -11.13 8.65 29.60
N GLU A 452 -12.11 8.57 28.71
CA GLU A 452 -11.89 8.76 27.28
C GLU A 452 -11.62 10.24 26.98
N GLN A 453 -10.64 10.49 26.13
CA GLN A 453 -10.26 11.83 25.72
C GLN A 453 -10.14 11.89 24.21
N ASP A 454 -10.64 12.98 23.64
CA ASP A 454 -10.41 13.29 22.23
C ASP A 454 -8.94 13.58 21.98
N ALA A 455 -8.45 13.17 20.80
CA ALA A 455 -7.05 13.29 20.44
C ALA A 455 -6.55 14.75 20.44
N TYR A 456 -7.37 15.71 20.00
CA TYR A 456 -6.97 17.11 20.01
C TYR A 456 -6.86 17.67 21.42
N SER A 457 -7.68 17.19 22.36
CA SER A 457 -7.56 17.61 23.76
C SER A 457 -6.21 17.20 24.36
N VAL A 458 -5.74 15.98 24.04
CA VAL A 458 -4.41 15.49 24.43
C VAL A 458 -3.30 16.32 23.79
N LEU A 459 -3.37 16.54 22.47
CA LEU A 459 -2.33 17.25 21.73
C LEU A 459 -2.25 18.74 22.08
N ILE A 460 -3.39 19.42 22.28
CA ILE A 460 -3.42 20.82 22.71
C ILE A 460 -2.74 20.98 24.07
N SER A 461 -2.97 20.05 25.00
CA SER A 461 -2.24 20.02 26.27
C SER A 461 -0.74 19.84 26.06
N HIS A 462 -0.32 18.95 25.16
CA HIS A 462 1.10 18.76 24.83
C HIS A 462 1.74 20.01 24.22
N ILE A 463 1.02 20.72 23.33
CA ILE A 463 1.45 22.01 22.76
C ILE A 463 1.66 23.02 23.88
N PHE A 464 0.69 23.19 24.77
CA PHE A 464 0.79 24.11 25.90
C PHE A 464 1.98 23.81 26.84
N HIS A 465 2.31 22.53 27.04
CA HIS A 465 3.45 22.12 27.86
C HIS A 465 4.77 22.04 27.08
N GLY A 466 4.77 22.32 25.78
CA GLY A 466 5.96 22.28 24.93
C GLY A 466 6.52 20.88 24.69
N ARG A 467 5.70 19.84 24.81
CA ARG A 467 6.11 18.46 24.52
C ARG A 467 6.13 18.24 23.02
N LYS A 468 7.25 17.72 22.49
CA LYS A 468 7.48 17.59 21.04
C LYS A 468 7.35 16.17 20.50
N ASP A 469 7.39 15.16 21.36
CA ASP A 469 7.39 13.73 20.98
C ASP A 469 6.10 13.26 20.28
N SER A 470 5.01 13.99 20.45
CA SER A 470 3.72 13.73 19.78
C SER A 470 3.52 14.56 18.49
N PHE A 471 4.57 15.20 17.98
CA PHE A 471 4.48 16.07 16.79
C PHE A 471 5.56 15.71 15.77
N ILE A 472 5.30 16.05 14.52
CA ILE A 472 6.19 15.72 13.40
C ILE A 472 7.23 16.83 13.21
N THR A 473 8.50 16.48 13.28
CA THR A 473 9.59 17.39 12.93
C THR A 473 9.82 17.46 11.43
N THR A 474 10.47 18.52 10.95
CA THR A 474 10.84 18.66 9.53
C THR A 474 11.63 17.45 9.04
N GLU A 475 12.63 16.99 9.81
CA GLU A 475 13.46 15.83 9.45
C GLU A 475 12.63 14.54 9.32
N ASN A 476 11.76 14.25 10.30
CA ASN A 476 10.89 13.07 10.27
C ASN A 476 9.88 13.14 9.12
N LEU A 477 9.31 14.33 8.84
CA LEU A 477 8.38 14.52 7.73
C LEU A 477 9.06 14.21 6.39
N LEU A 478 10.25 14.77 6.16
CA LEU A 478 10.98 14.54 4.92
C LEU A 478 11.43 13.08 4.79
N ALA A 479 11.85 12.44 5.89
CA ALA A 479 12.20 11.02 5.89
C ALA A 479 10.99 10.13 5.55
N SER A 480 9.79 10.46 6.05
CA SER A 480 8.54 9.79 5.65
C SER A 480 8.30 9.95 4.13
N TRP A 481 8.44 11.16 3.58
CA TRP A 481 8.23 11.36 2.15
C TRP A 481 9.29 10.70 1.25
N VAL A 482 10.55 10.62 1.69
CA VAL A 482 11.58 9.82 0.99
C VAL A 482 11.14 8.36 0.86
N PHE A 483 10.49 7.82 1.87
CA PHE A 483 9.99 6.45 1.88
C PHE A 483 8.75 6.24 1.00
N TRP A 484 7.79 7.19 1.00
CA TRP A 484 6.50 7.02 0.31
C TRP A 484 6.47 7.51 -1.14
N THR A 485 7.21 8.56 -1.50
CA THR A 485 7.18 9.14 -2.85
C THR A 485 7.51 8.13 -3.96
N PRO A 486 8.55 7.28 -3.86
CA PRO A 486 8.84 6.29 -4.91
C PRO A 486 7.68 5.33 -5.18
N LEU A 487 6.96 4.92 -4.14
CA LEU A 487 5.77 4.08 -4.30
C LEU A 487 4.67 4.84 -5.03
N LEU A 488 4.34 6.05 -4.59
CA LEU A 488 3.31 6.88 -5.20
C LEU A 488 3.56 7.11 -6.69
N ASP A 489 4.81 7.38 -7.06
CA ASP A 489 5.22 7.56 -8.46
C ASP A 489 5.03 6.27 -9.27
N SER A 490 5.40 5.12 -8.69
CA SER A 490 5.25 3.81 -9.35
C SER A 490 3.79 3.37 -9.52
N LEU A 491 2.87 3.90 -8.71
CA LEU A 491 1.44 3.57 -8.70
C LEU A 491 0.57 4.55 -9.50
N ALA A 492 1.13 5.65 -10.04
CA ALA A 492 0.37 6.77 -10.60
C ALA A 492 -0.59 6.38 -11.75
N HIS A 493 -0.33 5.27 -12.43
CA HIS A 493 -1.14 4.75 -13.55
C HIS A 493 -1.74 3.37 -13.27
N GLU A 494 -1.67 2.90 -12.03
CA GLU A 494 -2.23 1.61 -11.66
C GLU A 494 -3.75 1.69 -11.50
N VAL A 495 -4.46 0.72 -12.09
CA VAL A 495 -5.92 0.65 -11.96
C VAL A 495 -6.26 -0.05 -10.66
N PRO A 496 -6.94 0.61 -9.71
CA PRO A 496 -7.30 -0.01 -8.44
C PRO A 496 -8.39 -1.08 -8.65
N ARG A 497 -8.31 -2.18 -7.88
CA ARG A 497 -9.35 -3.22 -7.88
C ARG A 497 -10.69 -2.65 -7.41
N LEU A 498 -11.73 -2.82 -8.21
CA LEU A 498 -13.07 -2.41 -7.83
C LEU A 498 -13.66 -3.31 -6.74
N TYR A 499 -14.26 -2.71 -5.71
CA TYR A 499 -15.04 -3.42 -4.68
C TYR A 499 -16.41 -2.77 -4.45
N PRO A 500 -17.48 -3.53 -4.13
CA PRO A 500 -18.84 -2.98 -4.00
C PRO A 500 -18.97 -1.90 -2.91
N GLY A 501 -18.34 -2.13 -1.75
CA GLY A 501 -18.47 -1.34 -0.54
C GLY A 501 -19.22 -2.09 0.57
N GLY A 502 -18.86 -1.84 1.83
CA GLY A 502 -19.51 -2.44 2.99
C GLY A 502 -19.25 -3.95 3.12
N ALA A 503 -20.22 -4.68 3.68
CA ALA A 503 -20.12 -6.13 3.91
C ALA A 503 -20.07 -6.95 2.59
N GLU A 504 -20.52 -6.38 1.48
CA GLU A 504 -20.51 -7.03 0.15
C GLU A 504 -19.09 -7.19 -0.42
N ASN A 505 -18.09 -6.56 0.19
CA ASN A 505 -16.69 -6.74 -0.17
C ASN A 505 -16.26 -8.21 -0.06
N GLY A 506 -16.84 -8.99 0.86
CA GLY A 506 -16.47 -10.39 1.09
C GLY A 506 -14.96 -10.55 1.24
N PHE A 507 -14.37 -11.42 0.41
CA PHE A 507 -12.93 -11.71 0.39
C PHE A 507 -12.18 -10.99 -0.76
N LEU A 508 -12.83 -10.05 -1.46
CA LEU A 508 -12.27 -9.42 -2.66
C LEU A 508 -11.00 -8.60 -2.40
N LEU A 509 -10.90 -8.05 -1.19
CA LEU A 509 -9.79 -7.22 -0.73
C LEU A 509 -8.77 -8.01 0.10
N ASP A 510 -8.99 -9.31 0.31
CA ASP A 510 -8.02 -10.16 1.00
C ASP A 510 -6.76 -10.27 0.14
N PHE A 511 -5.61 -10.09 0.78
CA PHE A 511 -4.31 -10.15 0.13
C PHE A 511 -3.35 -11.04 0.91
N GLU A 512 -2.44 -11.66 0.16
CA GLU A 512 -1.34 -12.46 0.67
C GLU A 512 -0.02 -11.87 0.23
N PHE A 513 1.06 -12.22 0.91
CA PHE A 513 2.40 -11.84 0.54
C PHE A 513 3.29 -13.06 0.34
N SER A 514 4.17 -12.97 -0.64
CA SER A 514 5.28 -13.90 -0.85
C SER A 514 6.57 -13.10 -0.96
N GLY A 515 7.48 -13.30 -0.01
CA GLY A 515 8.66 -12.47 0.11
C GLY A 515 8.30 -10.99 0.32
N ALA A 516 8.69 -10.13 -0.63
CA ALA A 516 8.47 -8.68 -0.59
C ALA A 516 7.29 -8.21 -1.44
N GLN A 517 6.53 -9.13 -2.05
CA GLN A 517 5.41 -8.78 -2.94
C GLN A 517 4.07 -9.12 -2.31
N LEU A 518 3.10 -8.21 -2.48
CA LEU A 518 1.69 -8.39 -2.17
C LEU A 518 0.90 -8.73 -3.43
N ARG A 519 -0.11 -9.57 -3.26
CA ARG A 519 -1.12 -9.83 -4.28
C ARG A 519 -2.46 -10.13 -3.61
N PHE A 520 -3.55 -9.82 -4.28
CA PHE A 520 -4.86 -10.25 -3.80
C PHE A 520 -4.98 -11.78 -3.84
N CYS A 521 -5.59 -12.36 -2.81
CA CYS A 521 -5.81 -13.81 -2.69
C CYS A 521 -6.72 -14.32 -3.82
N GLN A 522 -7.78 -13.57 -4.11
CA GLN A 522 -8.69 -13.88 -5.20
C GLN A 522 -8.19 -13.25 -6.50
N GLN A 523 -8.04 -14.05 -7.54
CA GLN A 523 -7.88 -13.54 -8.91
C GLN A 523 -9.22 -12.96 -9.39
N GLN A 524 -9.21 -11.71 -9.83
CA GLN A 524 -10.41 -11.06 -10.35
C GLN A 524 -10.71 -11.58 -11.76
N LEU A 525 -11.98 -11.85 -12.06
CA LEU A 525 -12.46 -11.89 -13.44
C LEU A 525 -12.43 -10.44 -13.96
N GLU A 526 -11.45 -10.13 -14.80
CA GLU A 526 -11.14 -8.79 -15.30
C GLU A 526 -12.39 -8.03 -15.76
N GLN A 527 -12.81 -7.04 -14.96
CA GLN A 527 -13.83 -6.08 -15.34
C GLN A 527 -13.16 -4.85 -15.95
N LEU A 528 -13.45 -4.62 -17.23
CA LEU A 528 -13.01 -3.47 -18.01
C LEU A 528 -13.47 -2.16 -17.34
N VAL A 529 -12.51 -1.29 -17.07
CA VAL A 529 -12.74 0.11 -16.75
C VAL A 529 -12.24 0.94 -17.94
N PRO A 530 -13.08 1.74 -18.61
CA PRO A 530 -12.61 2.67 -19.63
C PRO A 530 -11.73 3.76 -18.99
N GLY A 531 -10.52 3.96 -19.51
CA GLY A 531 -9.66 5.07 -19.10
C GLY A 531 -10.24 6.45 -19.51
N PRO A 532 -9.90 7.54 -18.78
CA PRO A 532 -10.41 8.86 -19.09
C PRO A 532 -9.81 9.43 -20.38
N GLY A 533 -10.67 9.73 -21.37
CA GLY A 533 -10.35 10.69 -22.44
C GLY A 533 -10.12 10.17 -23.86
N SER A 534 -10.25 8.88 -24.15
CA SER A 534 -10.15 8.37 -25.53
C SER A 534 -11.34 7.46 -25.88
N ALA A 535 -11.85 7.60 -27.11
CA ALA A 535 -12.70 6.60 -27.77
C ALA A 535 -12.08 5.20 -27.58
N PRO A 536 -12.85 4.10 -27.53
CA PRO A 536 -12.34 2.77 -27.25
C PRO A 536 -11.19 2.42 -28.20
N MET A 537 -9.96 2.52 -27.69
CA MET A 537 -8.74 2.17 -28.40
C MET A 537 -8.50 0.66 -28.25
N PRO A 538 -7.61 0.06 -29.06
CA PRO A 538 -7.18 -1.34 -28.95
C PRO A 538 -6.57 -1.73 -27.58
N SER A 539 -6.55 -0.84 -26.59
CA SER A 539 -6.28 -1.08 -25.18
C SER A 539 -7.45 -1.72 -24.42
N ASN A 540 -8.61 -1.92 -25.07
CA ASN A 540 -9.82 -2.47 -24.46
C ASN A 540 -9.96 -4.01 -24.61
N PHE A 541 -8.90 -4.73 -24.97
CA PHE A 541 -8.97 -6.19 -25.08
C PHE A 541 -8.70 -6.84 -23.71
N GLN A 542 -9.74 -7.50 -23.19
CA GLN A 542 -9.67 -8.49 -22.11
C GLN A 542 -8.65 -9.59 -22.42
N VAL A 543 -8.23 -10.33 -21.39
CA VAL A 543 -7.87 -11.74 -21.58
C VAL A 543 -9.06 -12.49 -22.16
N LEU A 544 -9.14 -12.51 -23.48
CA LEU A 544 -10.05 -13.37 -24.21
C LEU A 544 -9.48 -14.78 -24.11
N THR A 545 -10.02 -15.60 -23.21
CA THR A 545 -10.00 -17.06 -23.39
C THR A 545 -10.82 -17.41 -24.62
N ALA A 546 -10.23 -17.19 -25.79
CA ALA A 546 -10.73 -17.75 -27.03
C ALA A 546 -10.24 -19.19 -27.15
N LYS A 547 -10.95 -20.00 -27.92
CA LYS A 547 -10.43 -21.30 -28.34
C LYS A 547 -9.78 -21.14 -29.70
N TYR A 548 -8.50 -21.44 -29.83
CA TYR A 548 -7.86 -21.66 -31.12
C TYR A 548 -7.79 -23.16 -31.37
N ARG A 549 -8.52 -23.68 -32.37
CA ARG A 549 -8.65 -25.12 -32.65
C ARG A 549 -8.94 -25.94 -31.38
N GLU A 550 -10.00 -25.55 -30.67
CA GLU A 550 -10.46 -26.14 -29.39
C GLU A 550 -9.52 -26.00 -28.18
N SER A 551 -8.31 -25.46 -28.38
CA SER A 551 -7.32 -25.22 -27.34
C SER A 551 -7.41 -23.80 -26.77
N PRO A 552 -7.18 -23.61 -25.46
CA PRO A 552 -7.27 -22.28 -24.86
C PRO A 552 -6.16 -21.37 -25.41
N LEU A 553 -6.57 -20.23 -25.97
CA LEU A 553 -5.72 -19.09 -26.31
C LEU A 553 -5.77 -18.11 -25.14
N ILE A 554 -4.60 -17.70 -24.65
CA ILE A 554 -4.45 -16.72 -23.58
C ILE A 554 -3.80 -15.48 -24.17
N SER A 555 -4.45 -14.33 -24.04
CA SER A 555 -3.94 -13.03 -24.48
C SER A 555 -3.86 -12.09 -23.28
N ALA A 556 -2.69 -11.60 -22.91
CA ALA A 556 -2.53 -10.67 -21.78
C ALA A 556 -1.40 -9.67 -22.08
N TRP A 557 -1.17 -8.72 -21.17
CA TRP A 557 0.05 -7.92 -21.22
C TRP A 557 1.27 -8.83 -21.13
N PRO A 558 2.39 -8.50 -21.81
CA PRO A 558 3.57 -9.36 -21.82
C PRO A 558 3.98 -9.81 -20.42
N GLU A 559 4.03 -8.90 -19.45
CA GLU A 559 4.45 -9.19 -18.07
C GLU A 559 3.53 -10.19 -17.34
N GLU A 560 2.21 -10.01 -17.41
CA GLU A 560 1.22 -10.91 -16.80
C GLU A 560 1.25 -12.29 -17.45
N LEU A 561 1.40 -12.30 -18.77
CA LEU A 561 1.48 -13.51 -19.57
C LEU A 561 2.74 -14.31 -19.26
N ILE A 562 3.87 -13.63 -19.10
CA ILE A 562 5.14 -14.21 -18.68
C ILE A 562 5.01 -14.79 -17.27
N SER A 563 4.42 -14.07 -16.33
CA SER A 563 4.22 -14.55 -14.96
C SER A 563 3.35 -15.81 -14.93
N LYS A 564 2.22 -15.79 -15.65
CA LYS A 564 1.31 -16.93 -15.72
C LYS A 564 1.95 -18.16 -16.37
N LEU A 565 2.72 -17.93 -17.43
CA LEU A 565 3.45 -18.97 -18.14
C LEU A 565 4.54 -19.59 -17.24
N ALA A 566 5.27 -18.77 -16.48
CA ALA A 566 6.26 -19.24 -15.52
C ALA A 566 5.64 -20.13 -14.42
N ASP A 567 4.50 -19.70 -13.85
CA ASP A 567 3.71 -20.50 -12.89
C ASP A 567 3.29 -21.85 -13.49
N ASP A 568 2.81 -21.85 -14.74
CA ASP A 568 2.32 -23.06 -15.40
C ASP A 568 3.45 -24.02 -15.76
N ILE A 569 4.65 -23.52 -16.11
CA ILE A 569 5.85 -24.32 -16.34
C ILE A 569 6.32 -24.93 -15.01
N GLU A 570 6.42 -24.14 -13.93
CA GLU A 570 6.83 -24.66 -12.60
C GLU A 570 5.86 -25.74 -12.13
N ALA A 571 4.54 -25.49 -12.21
CA ALA A 571 3.54 -26.47 -11.82
C ALA A 571 3.64 -27.76 -12.66
N THR A 572 4.02 -27.64 -13.95
CA THR A 572 4.24 -28.80 -14.81
C THR A 572 5.51 -29.55 -14.44
N ALA A 573 6.60 -28.84 -14.15
CA ALA A 573 7.87 -29.39 -13.70
C ALA A 573 7.70 -30.17 -12.39
N VAL A 574 7.06 -29.58 -11.39
CA VAL A 574 6.81 -30.24 -10.09
C VAL A 574 5.96 -31.50 -10.26
N ARG A 575 4.95 -31.48 -11.14
CA ARG A 575 4.13 -32.67 -11.44
C ARG A 575 4.92 -33.76 -12.15
N ALA A 576 5.77 -33.39 -13.12
CA ALA A 576 6.59 -34.34 -13.86
C ALA A 576 7.63 -35.00 -12.94
N VAL A 577 8.39 -34.21 -12.18
CA VAL A 577 9.39 -34.71 -11.23
C VAL A 577 8.77 -35.62 -10.17
N ARG A 578 7.60 -35.28 -9.62
CA ARG A 578 6.90 -36.15 -8.67
C ARG A 578 6.50 -37.50 -9.26
N ARG A 579 6.20 -37.55 -10.57
CA ARG A 579 5.65 -38.74 -11.22
C ARG A 579 6.72 -39.60 -11.89
N PHE A 580 7.73 -38.98 -12.48
CA PHE A 580 8.74 -39.62 -13.32
C PHE A 580 10.16 -39.48 -12.76
N GLY A 581 10.38 -38.66 -11.73
CA GLY A 581 11.70 -38.40 -11.14
C GLY A 581 12.49 -37.31 -11.85
N GLU A 582 12.12 -36.99 -13.08
CA GLU A 582 12.79 -36.01 -13.95
C GLU A 582 11.76 -35.20 -14.75
N PHE A 583 12.19 -34.07 -15.32
CA PHE A 583 11.39 -33.20 -16.17
C PHE A 583 12.19 -32.76 -17.40
N HIS A 584 11.70 -33.06 -18.61
CA HIS A 584 12.37 -32.66 -19.85
C HIS A 584 11.69 -31.42 -20.47
N LEU A 585 12.40 -30.29 -20.43
CA LEU A 585 11.96 -28.99 -20.94
C LEU A 585 12.77 -28.64 -22.20
N ALA A 586 12.08 -28.46 -23.33
CA ALA A 586 12.69 -27.97 -24.56
C ALA A 586 12.36 -26.48 -24.78
N LEU A 587 13.38 -25.66 -25.02
CA LEU A 587 13.29 -24.21 -25.15
C LEU A 587 13.70 -23.75 -26.55
N SER A 588 12.88 -22.94 -27.21
CA SER A 588 13.32 -22.20 -28.39
C SER A 588 14.26 -21.07 -28.01
N GLY A 589 15.10 -20.67 -28.97
CA GLY A 589 15.89 -19.45 -28.81
C GLY A 589 15.17 -18.17 -29.24
N GLY A 590 15.98 -17.13 -29.47
CA GLY A 590 15.51 -15.79 -29.84
C GLY A 590 15.25 -14.85 -28.66
N SER A 591 14.75 -13.65 -28.95
CA SER A 591 14.46 -12.62 -27.94
C SER A 591 13.11 -12.82 -27.24
N SER A 592 12.14 -13.46 -27.89
CA SER A 592 10.80 -13.69 -27.36
C SER A 592 10.76 -14.44 -26.01
N PRO A 593 11.56 -15.49 -25.75
CA PRO A 593 11.55 -16.20 -24.47
C PRO A 593 12.38 -15.53 -23.36
N VAL A 594 13.19 -14.51 -23.66
CA VAL A 594 14.13 -13.91 -22.68
C VAL A 594 13.44 -13.43 -21.40
N PRO A 595 12.34 -12.65 -21.46
CA PRO A 595 11.67 -12.20 -20.24
C PRO A 595 11.14 -13.34 -19.36
N LEU A 596 10.73 -14.45 -19.97
CA LEU A 596 10.30 -15.65 -19.25
C LEU A 596 11.46 -16.36 -18.57
N LEU A 597 12.61 -16.45 -19.24
CA LEU A 597 13.83 -17.02 -18.66
C LEU A 597 14.29 -16.23 -17.44
N GLU A 598 14.25 -14.89 -17.52
CA GLU A 598 14.57 -14.01 -16.40
C GLU A 598 13.57 -14.18 -15.25
N GLN A 599 12.27 -14.25 -15.55
CA GLN A 599 11.24 -14.49 -14.53
C GLN A 599 11.41 -15.84 -13.83
N LEU A 600 11.69 -16.92 -14.58
CA LEU A 600 11.98 -18.24 -14.02
C LEU A 600 13.25 -18.24 -13.17
N ALA A 601 14.26 -17.43 -13.53
CA ALA A 601 15.50 -17.29 -12.78
C ALA A 601 15.33 -16.54 -11.45
N THR A 602 14.56 -15.46 -11.42
CA THR A 602 14.47 -14.55 -10.25
C THR A 602 13.22 -14.72 -9.40
N GLY A 603 12.14 -15.26 -9.97
CA GLY A 603 10.82 -15.34 -9.31
C GLY A 603 10.43 -16.71 -8.79
N HIS A 604 11.05 -17.80 -9.28
CA HIS A 604 10.59 -19.18 -9.04
C HIS A 604 11.64 -20.04 -8.32
N PHE A 605 11.93 -19.72 -7.05
CA PHE A 605 12.90 -20.48 -6.22
C PHE A 605 12.47 -21.93 -5.93
N GLY A 606 11.18 -22.25 -6.09
CA GLY A 606 10.62 -23.60 -5.89
C GLY A 606 10.80 -24.56 -7.07
N PHE A 607 11.31 -24.05 -8.20
CA PHE A 607 11.45 -24.84 -9.42
C PHE A 607 12.46 -25.99 -9.25
N PRO A 608 12.14 -27.23 -9.65
CA PRO A 608 13.00 -28.41 -9.43
C PRO A 608 14.16 -28.48 -10.44
N TRP A 609 15.03 -27.47 -10.45
CA TRP A 609 16.16 -27.36 -11.39
C TRP A 609 17.15 -28.53 -11.34
N ALA A 610 17.32 -29.16 -10.17
CA ALA A 610 18.19 -30.32 -10.00
C ALA A 610 17.69 -31.58 -10.74
N GLN A 611 16.39 -31.67 -11.04
CA GLN A 611 15.76 -32.78 -11.76
C GLN A 611 15.29 -32.38 -13.17
N THR A 612 15.61 -31.17 -13.62
CA THR A 612 15.17 -30.64 -14.91
C THR A 612 16.27 -30.80 -15.95
N HIS A 613 15.95 -31.43 -17.07
CA HIS A 613 16.78 -31.50 -18.28
C HIS A 613 16.36 -30.40 -19.26
N LEU A 614 17.33 -29.56 -19.68
CA LEU A 614 17.13 -28.45 -20.60
C LEU A 614 17.64 -28.82 -21.99
N TRP A 615 16.74 -28.74 -22.97
CA TRP A 615 17.02 -29.03 -24.38
C TRP A 615 16.80 -27.78 -25.21
N LEU A 616 17.65 -27.52 -26.20
CA LEU A 616 17.36 -26.50 -27.22
C LEU A 616 16.45 -27.10 -28.29
N VAL A 617 15.45 -26.31 -28.72
CA VAL A 617 14.55 -26.64 -29.83
C VAL A 617 15.18 -26.27 -31.17
N ASP A 618 15.96 -25.19 -31.19
CA ASP A 618 16.67 -24.73 -32.37
C ASP A 618 17.97 -24.02 -31.98
N GLU A 619 18.94 -24.01 -32.91
CA GLU A 619 20.21 -23.32 -32.73
C GLU A 619 20.73 -22.80 -34.08
N ARG A 620 21.38 -21.65 -34.05
CA ARG A 620 22.07 -21.06 -35.20
C ARG A 620 23.42 -21.74 -35.39
N CYS A 621 23.83 -21.92 -36.64
CA CYS A 621 25.14 -22.50 -36.95
C CYS A 621 26.27 -21.50 -36.73
N VAL A 622 26.48 -21.13 -35.47
CA VAL A 622 27.53 -20.28 -34.92
C VAL A 622 28.14 -20.96 -33.69
N PRO A 623 29.36 -20.59 -33.25
CA PRO A 623 29.90 -21.14 -32.02
C PRO A 623 29.00 -20.87 -30.80
N LEU A 624 28.95 -21.79 -29.83
CA LEU A 624 28.06 -21.67 -28.65
C LEU A 624 28.36 -20.46 -27.73
N TRP A 625 29.51 -19.82 -27.89
CA TRP A 625 29.88 -18.59 -27.18
C TRP A 625 29.55 -17.32 -27.97
N ASP A 626 29.07 -17.45 -29.20
CA ASP A 626 28.70 -16.33 -30.06
C ASP A 626 27.44 -15.63 -29.51
N PRO A 627 27.36 -14.29 -29.51
CA PRO A 627 26.16 -13.56 -29.07
C PRO A 627 24.87 -13.92 -29.85
N GLU A 628 24.99 -14.45 -31.07
CA GLU A 628 23.83 -14.91 -31.84
C GLU A 628 23.38 -16.35 -31.48
N SER A 629 24.13 -17.08 -30.65
CA SER A 629 23.77 -18.43 -30.21
C SER A 629 22.60 -18.43 -29.23
N ASN A 630 21.62 -19.31 -29.48
CA ASN A 630 20.50 -19.54 -28.59
C ASN A 630 20.97 -20.12 -27.24
N PHE A 631 22.00 -20.96 -27.24
CA PHE A 631 22.66 -21.45 -26.02
C PHE A 631 23.29 -20.33 -25.21
N GLN A 632 23.97 -19.39 -25.87
CA GLN A 632 24.57 -18.23 -25.19
C GLN A 632 23.48 -17.38 -24.51
N GLY A 633 22.35 -17.15 -25.18
CA GLY A 633 21.19 -16.45 -24.61
C GLY A 633 20.62 -17.18 -23.39
N LEU A 634 20.44 -18.51 -23.48
CA LEU A 634 20.03 -19.33 -22.33
C LEU A 634 21.01 -19.21 -21.16
N GLN A 635 22.31 -19.17 -21.45
CA GLN A 635 23.33 -19.01 -20.43
C GLN A 635 23.30 -17.63 -19.77
N ALA A 636 23.12 -16.57 -20.55
CA ALA A 636 23.10 -15.20 -20.07
C ALA A 636 21.88 -14.88 -19.20
N HIS A 637 20.70 -15.39 -19.56
CA HIS A 637 19.43 -15.02 -18.94
C HIS A 637 18.87 -16.05 -17.95
N LEU A 638 19.27 -17.33 -18.04
CA LEU A 638 18.83 -18.38 -17.12
C LEU A 638 20.00 -18.99 -16.33
N LEU A 639 20.92 -19.70 -17.01
CA LEU A 639 21.90 -20.58 -16.33
C LEU A 639 22.91 -19.84 -15.46
N ARG A 640 23.11 -18.53 -15.66
CA ARG A 640 23.94 -17.69 -14.79
C ARG A 640 23.35 -17.50 -13.39
N TYR A 641 22.03 -17.55 -13.27
CA TYR A 641 21.31 -17.22 -12.04
C TYR A 641 20.82 -18.45 -11.27
N ILE A 642 20.69 -19.60 -11.96
CA ILE A 642 20.22 -20.86 -11.38
C ILE A 642 21.31 -21.93 -11.40
N ARG A 643 21.14 -22.99 -10.60
CA ARG A 643 22.04 -24.16 -10.60
C ARG A 643 21.34 -25.36 -11.21
N VAL A 644 21.72 -25.70 -12.44
CA VAL A 644 21.32 -26.95 -13.12
C VAL A 644 22.56 -27.84 -13.21
N PRO A 645 22.47 -29.15 -12.90
CA PRO A 645 23.58 -30.07 -13.08
C PRO A 645 24.06 -30.06 -14.54
N TYR A 646 25.37 -30.05 -14.76
CA TYR A 646 25.93 -29.92 -16.11
C TYR A 646 25.45 -31.01 -17.08
N TYR A 647 25.25 -32.24 -16.57
CA TYR A 647 24.75 -33.37 -17.35
C TYR A 647 23.24 -33.28 -17.72
N ASN A 648 22.53 -32.27 -17.22
CA ASN A 648 21.14 -31.99 -17.56
C ASN A 648 21.00 -30.86 -18.59
N ILE A 649 22.10 -30.31 -19.11
CA ILE A 649 22.10 -29.22 -20.07
C ILE A 649 22.51 -29.79 -21.43
N HIS A 650 21.59 -29.77 -22.39
CA HIS A 650 21.77 -30.41 -23.70
C HIS A 650 21.78 -29.34 -24.82
N PRO A 651 22.94 -28.75 -25.13
CA PRO A 651 23.09 -27.85 -26.29
C PRO A 651 23.05 -28.62 -27.61
N MET A 652 22.57 -27.98 -28.68
CA MET A 652 22.66 -28.56 -30.01
C MET A 652 24.13 -28.57 -30.50
N PRO A 653 24.64 -29.70 -31.03
CA PRO A 653 26.01 -29.82 -31.50
C PRO A 653 26.19 -29.19 -32.89
N VAL A 654 26.13 -27.86 -32.93
CA VAL A 654 26.28 -27.06 -34.15
C VAL A 654 27.73 -26.75 -34.51
N HIS A 655 28.67 -26.95 -33.58
CA HIS A 655 30.10 -26.71 -33.78
C HIS A 655 30.90 -27.96 -33.39
N LEU A 656 31.23 -28.79 -34.39
CA LEU A 656 31.99 -30.03 -34.22
C LEU A 656 33.23 -29.98 -35.13
N HIS A 657 34.35 -30.55 -34.69
CA HIS A 657 35.60 -30.60 -35.48
C HIS A 657 36.03 -29.25 -36.10
N GLN A 658 35.79 -28.12 -35.40
CA GLN A 658 36.04 -26.76 -35.89
C GLN A 658 35.22 -26.33 -37.12
N ARG A 659 34.13 -27.04 -37.43
CA ARG A 659 33.19 -26.75 -38.51
C ARG A 659 31.79 -26.50 -37.95
N LEU A 660 31.04 -25.61 -38.62
CA LEU A 660 29.69 -25.22 -38.23
C LEU A 660 28.66 -25.98 -39.07
N CYS A 661 27.81 -26.78 -38.43
CA CYS A 661 26.72 -27.54 -39.05
C CYS A 661 27.09 -28.30 -40.33
N ALA A 662 28.29 -28.87 -40.40
CA ALA A 662 28.66 -29.73 -41.51
C ALA A 662 27.89 -31.05 -41.40
N GLU A 663 27.20 -31.45 -42.47
CA GLU A 663 26.43 -32.72 -42.48
C GLU A 663 27.31 -33.94 -42.20
N GLU A 664 28.59 -33.88 -42.60
CA GLU A 664 29.60 -34.91 -42.34
C GLU A 664 29.87 -35.15 -40.85
N ASP A 665 29.66 -34.13 -40.00
CA ASP A 665 29.88 -34.22 -38.55
C ASP A 665 28.72 -34.91 -37.81
N GLN A 666 27.62 -35.20 -38.52
CA GLN A 666 26.45 -35.93 -38.01
C GLN A 666 25.86 -35.33 -36.71
N GLY A 667 26.01 -34.02 -36.50
CA GLY A 667 25.54 -33.36 -35.27
C GLY A 667 24.04 -33.52 -35.03
N ALA A 668 23.22 -33.43 -36.09
CA ALA A 668 21.78 -33.64 -35.98
C ALA A 668 21.43 -35.08 -35.53
N GLN A 669 22.12 -36.09 -36.08
CA GLN A 669 21.94 -37.49 -35.71
C GLN A 669 22.43 -37.78 -34.29
N MET A 670 23.52 -37.14 -33.86
CA MET A 670 24.04 -37.23 -32.50
C MET A 670 23.01 -36.72 -31.49
N TYR A 671 22.47 -35.51 -31.71
CA TYR A 671 21.45 -34.92 -30.85
C TYR A 671 20.15 -35.73 -30.84
N ALA A 672 19.72 -36.24 -32.01
CA ALA A 672 18.57 -37.13 -32.10
C ALA A 672 18.76 -38.43 -31.29
N SER A 673 19.96 -39.01 -31.34
CA SER A 673 20.30 -40.23 -30.59
C SER A 673 20.30 -39.99 -29.08
N GLU A 674 20.80 -38.83 -28.65
CA GLU A 674 20.78 -38.41 -27.25
C GLU A 674 19.34 -38.22 -26.73
N ILE A 675 18.47 -37.56 -27.52
CA ILE A 675 17.04 -37.42 -27.19
C ILE A 675 16.37 -38.80 -27.08
N SER A 676 16.63 -39.73 -28.01
CA SER A 676 16.06 -41.07 -27.94
C SER A 676 16.57 -41.91 -26.76
N ALA A 677 17.79 -41.64 -26.29
CA ALA A 677 18.37 -42.34 -25.14
C ALA A 677 17.87 -41.81 -23.79
N LEU A 678 17.71 -40.48 -23.66
CA LEU A 678 17.39 -39.83 -22.38
C LEU A 678 15.91 -39.47 -22.22
N VAL A 679 15.19 -39.20 -23.32
CA VAL A 679 13.78 -38.80 -23.25
C VAL A 679 12.90 -40.00 -23.58
N THR A 680 12.16 -40.51 -22.59
CA THR A 680 11.28 -41.67 -22.76
C THR A 680 10.30 -41.47 -23.92
N ASN A 681 10.28 -42.41 -24.87
CA ASN A 681 9.50 -42.35 -26.13
C ASN A 681 9.77 -41.10 -27.00
N SER A 682 10.88 -40.40 -26.77
CA SER A 682 11.18 -39.09 -27.39
C SER A 682 10.01 -38.11 -27.27
N SER A 683 9.37 -38.10 -26.09
CA SER A 683 8.22 -37.27 -25.76
C SER A 683 8.61 -36.32 -24.63
N PHE A 684 8.89 -35.06 -24.96
CA PHE A 684 9.19 -34.02 -23.98
C PHE A 684 7.97 -33.75 -23.09
N ASP A 685 8.21 -33.39 -21.83
CA ASP A 685 7.12 -33.01 -20.93
C ASP A 685 6.55 -31.63 -21.29
N LEU A 686 7.42 -30.70 -21.71
CA LEU A 686 7.03 -29.37 -22.18
C LEU A 686 7.98 -28.89 -23.29
N VAL A 687 7.42 -28.39 -24.38
CA VAL A 687 8.14 -27.67 -25.44
C VAL A 687 7.64 -26.24 -25.49
N LEU A 688 8.55 -25.28 -25.32
CA LEU A 688 8.29 -23.85 -25.42
C LEU A 688 8.76 -23.31 -26.77
N LEU A 689 7.84 -22.74 -27.53
CA LEU A 689 8.05 -22.22 -28.87
C LEU A 689 7.85 -20.70 -28.91
N GLY A 690 8.90 -19.96 -29.27
CA GLY A 690 8.80 -18.56 -29.64
C GLY A 690 8.25 -18.38 -31.06
N MET A 691 7.54 -17.29 -31.29
CA MET A 691 7.06 -16.85 -32.60
C MET A 691 7.71 -15.51 -32.97
N GLY A 692 8.34 -15.46 -34.13
CA GLY A 692 8.88 -14.23 -34.74
C GLY A 692 7.78 -13.35 -35.33
N THR A 693 8.09 -12.08 -35.57
CA THR A 693 7.16 -11.10 -36.18
C THR A 693 6.76 -11.44 -37.62
N ASP A 694 7.57 -12.27 -38.27
CA ASP A 694 7.39 -12.90 -39.58
C ASP A 694 6.71 -14.29 -39.49
N GLY A 695 6.19 -14.65 -38.32
CA GLY A 695 5.46 -15.90 -38.10
C GLY A 695 6.34 -17.14 -37.93
N HIS A 696 7.67 -16.99 -37.87
CA HIS A 696 8.58 -18.15 -37.76
C HIS A 696 8.62 -18.73 -36.34
N THR A 697 8.85 -20.04 -36.19
CA THR A 697 8.98 -20.72 -34.88
C THR A 697 9.94 -21.91 -34.97
N ALA A 698 10.75 -22.22 -33.95
CA ALA A 698 11.74 -23.31 -34.05
C ALA A 698 12.57 -23.25 -35.35
N SER A 699 12.94 -22.05 -35.80
CA SER A 699 13.59 -21.81 -37.10
C SER A 699 12.82 -22.31 -38.35
N LEU A 700 11.48 -22.32 -38.28
CA LEU A 700 10.53 -22.58 -39.36
C LEU A 700 10.00 -21.31 -39.98
N PHE A 701 10.26 -21.05 -41.26
CA PHE A 701 9.78 -19.85 -41.94
C PHE A 701 8.55 -20.16 -42.84
N PRO A 702 7.50 -19.32 -42.86
CA PRO A 702 6.26 -19.58 -43.61
C PRO A 702 6.39 -19.77 -45.12
N GLN A 703 7.52 -19.39 -45.74
CA GLN A 703 7.76 -19.53 -47.18
C GLN A 703 8.93 -20.48 -47.52
N SER A 704 9.47 -21.20 -46.53
CA SER A 704 10.57 -22.14 -46.79
C SER A 704 10.03 -23.43 -47.41
N PRO A 705 10.57 -23.91 -48.54
CA PRO A 705 10.21 -25.22 -49.08
C PRO A 705 10.49 -26.30 -48.01
N ALA A 706 9.48 -27.15 -47.80
CA ALA A 706 9.36 -28.21 -46.80
C ALA A 706 10.69 -28.73 -46.21
N GLY A 707 10.83 -28.61 -44.88
CA GLY A 707 11.99 -29.13 -44.14
C GLY A 707 11.66 -29.94 -42.88
N LEU A 708 10.42 -29.92 -42.36
CA LEU A 708 10.08 -30.56 -41.08
C LEU A 708 9.04 -31.69 -41.14
N ASP A 709 8.44 -31.99 -42.29
CA ASP A 709 7.60 -33.19 -42.45
C ASP A 709 8.44 -34.48 -42.58
N GLY A 710 9.78 -34.35 -42.47
CA GLY A 710 10.73 -35.45 -42.55
C GLY A 710 10.63 -36.43 -41.38
N THR A 711 11.05 -37.67 -41.64
CA THR A 711 11.06 -38.76 -40.64
C THR A 711 12.15 -38.63 -39.57
N GLN A 712 13.12 -37.74 -39.79
CA GLN A 712 14.25 -37.54 -38.87
C GLN A 712 13.86 -36.64 -37.69
N PRO A 713 14.26 -36.94 -36.43
CA PRO A 713 13.88 -36.16 -35.25
C PRO A 713 14.50 -34.76 -35.19
N VAL A 714 15.67 -34.56 -35.80
CA VAL A 714 16.43 -33.29 -35.82
C VAL A 714 16.92 -33.07 -37.24
N VAL A 715 16.83 -31.84 -37.75
CA VAL A 715 17.20 -31.51 -39.13
C VAL A 715 17.93 -30.17 -39.23
N LEU A 716 18.66 -29.99 -40.33
CA LEU A 716 19.26 -28.70 -40.68
C LEU A 716 18.29 -27.92 -41.57
N THR A 717 18.02 -26.67 -41.21
CA THR A 717 17.13 -25.76 -41.94
C THR A 717 17.89 -24.56 -42.49
N ARG A 718 17.29 -23.90 -43.50
CA ARG A 718 17.81 -22.64 -44.04
C ARG A 718 16.91 -21.47 -43.67
N SER A 719 17.50 -20.42 -43.12
CA SER A 719 16.86 -19.16 -42.80
C SER A 719 17.06 -18.13 -43.92
N PRO A 720 16.04 -17.32 -44.25
CA PRO A 720 16.18 -16.18 -45.15
C PRO A 720 17.10 -15.09 -44.56
N TYR A 721 17.37 -15.12 -43.24
CA TYR A 721 18.26 -14.19 -42.54
C TYR A 721 19.60 -14.85 -42.22
N LYS A 722 20.67 -14.05 -42.14
CA LYS A 722 21.97 -14.53 -41.63
C LYS A 722 21.89 -14.73 -40.11
N PRO A 723 22.57 -15.76 -39.55
CA PRO A 723 23.21 -16.87 -40.23
C PRO A 723 22.18 -17.80 -40.89
N HIS A 724 22.46 -18.17 -42.15
CA HIS A 724 21.50 -18.86 -43.01
C HIS A 724 21.26 -20.31 -42.62
N GLN A 725 22.22 -20.99 -42.02
CA GLN A 725 22.05 -22.39 -41.63
C GLN A 725 21.68 -22.48 -40.15
N ARG A 726 20.70 -23.33 -39.82
CA ARG A 726 20.24 -23.57 -38.46
C ARG A 726 20.00 -25.07 -38.25
N MET A 727 20.05 -25.52 -37.00
CA MET A 727 19.64 -26.86 -36.58
C MET A 727 18.33 -26.73 -35.81
N SER A 728 17.37 -27.62 -36.05
CA SER A 728 16.04 -27.56 -35.42
C SER A 728 15.46 -28.95 -35.19
N LEU A 729 14.62 -29.08 -34.16
CA LEU A 729 13.77 -30.25 -33.96
C LEU A 729 12.71 -30.34 -35.06
N SER A 730 12.40 -31.55 -35.50
CA SER A 730 11.35 -31.76 -36.50
C SER A 730 9.95 -31.61 -35.92
N LEU A 731 8.99 -31.27 -36.78
CA LEU A 731 7.60 -31.06 -36.39
C LEU A 731 6.97 -32.34 -35.81
N PRO A 732 7.22 -33.55 -36.36
CA PRO A 732 6.80 -34.80 -35.73
C PRO A 732 7.33 -35.00 -34.32
N LEU A 733 8.55 -34.55 -34.01
CA LEU A 733 9.11 -34.67 -32.67
C LEU A 733 8.50 -33.66 -31.70
N ILE A 734 8.34 -32.40 -32.11
CA ILE A 734 7.67 -31.35 -31.32
C ILE A 734 6.24 -31.79 -30.97
N ASN A 735 5.50 -32.35 -31.95
CA ASN A 735 4.12 -32.81 -31.75
C ASN A 735 3.98 -34.04 -30.84
N ARG A 736 5.08 -34.76 -30.54
CA ARG A 736 5.09 -35.86 -29.55
C ARG A 736 5.15 -35.35 -28.12
N ALA A 737 5.44 -34.07 -27.89
CA ALA A 737 5.50 -33.51 -26.54
C ALA A 737 4.13 -33.60 -25.86
N ARG A 738 4.14 -33.83 -24.55
CA ARG A 738 2.90 -33.89 -23.75
C ARG A 738 2.19 -32.55 -23.69
N LYS A 739 2.97 -31.47 -23.70
CA LYS A 739 2.50 -30.09 -23.69
C LYS A 739 3.37 -29.25 -24.62
N VAL A 740 2.74 -28.49 -25.52
CA VAL A 740 3.42 -27.49 -26.36
C VAL A 740 2.81 -26.13 -26.05
N GLU A 741 3.67 -25.18 -25.70
CA GLU A 741 3.29 -23.79 -25.46
C GLU A 741 3.96 -22.91 -26.50
N MET A 742 3.17 -22.11 -27.21
CA MET A 742 3.65 -21.28 -28.31
C MET A 742 3.24 -19.84 -28.10
N GLY A 743 4.11 -18.87 -28.36
CA GLY A 743 3.70 -17.48 -28.28
C GLY A 743 4.70 -16.45 -28.78
N GLY A 744 4.16 -15.24 -28.92
CA GLY A 744 4.82 -14.11 -29.56
C GLY A 744 4.25 -12.79 -29.08
N VAL A 745 5.03 -11.73 -29.33
CA VAL A 745 4.66 -10.34 -29.05
C VAL A 745 4.14 -9.73 -30.35
N LEU A 746 2.86 -9.32 -30.37
CA LEU A 746 2.30 -8.57 -31.50
C LEU A 746 2.91 -7.16 -31.52
N GLY A 747 3.05 -6.56 -32.70
CA GLY A 747 3.58 -5.20 -32.88
C GLY A 747 2.81 -4.09 -32.15
N THR A 748 1.72 -4.42 -31.47
CA THR A 748 0.93 -3.57 -30.59
C THR A 748 1.34 -3.63 -29.11
N GLY A 749 2.39 -4.40 -28.75
CA GLY A 749 2.86 -4.56 -27.37
C GLY A 749 2.06 -5.58 -26.53
N VAL A 750 1.18 -6.37 -27.15
CA VAL A 750 0.37 -7.41 -26.48
C VAL A 750 0.96 -8.78 -26.78
N GLY A 751 1.15 -9.61 -25.75
CA GLY A 751 1.59 -10.99 -25.90
C GLY A 751 0.43 -11.95 -26.10
N ARG A 752 0.62 -13.02 -26.87
CA ARG A 752 -0.33 -14.14 -26.96
C ARG A 752 0.39 -15.47 -26.84
N TRP A 753 -0.18 -16.40 -26.08
CA TRP A 753 0.25 -17.80 -26.06
C TRP A 753 -0.92 -18.76 -26.27
N VAL A 754 -0.67 -19.83 -27.01
CA VAL A 754 -1.59 -20.95 -27.20
C VAL A 754 -1.02 -22.17 -26.49
N GLN A 755 -1.86 -22.84 -25.71
CA GLN A 755 -1.52 -24.11 -25.09
C GLN A 755 -2.10 -25.27 -25.91
N LEU A 756 -1.25 -26.02 -26.59
CA LEU A 756 -1.64 -27.18 -27.38
C LEU A 756 -1.39 -28.47 -26.58
N ARG A 757 -2.38 -29.38 -26.56
CA ARG A 757 -2.20 -30.74 -26.03
C ARG A 757 -1.68 -31.65 -27.14
N GLY A 758 -0.59 -32.37 -26.89
CA GLY A 758 -0.11 -33.39 -27.82
C GLY A 758 -1.15 -34.49 -27.99
N THR A 759 -1.69 -34.66 -29.19
CA THR A 759 -2.56 -35.78 -29.52
C THR A 759 -1.65 -36.94 -29.93
N GLY A 760 -1.62 -38.03 -29.14
CA GLY A 760 -0.78 -39.21 -29.41
C GLY A 760 -1.17 -40.02 -30.66
N LYS A 761 -1.74 -39.39 -31.70
CA LYS A 761 -2.08 -40.03 -32.99
C LYS A 761 -1.29 -39.36 -34.13
N PRO A 762 -0.44 -40.10 -34.85
CA PRO A 762 0.14 -39.57 -36.08
C PRO A 762 -0.95 -39.52 -37.16
N GLY A 763 -1.27 -38.33 -37.68
CA GLY A 763 -1.73 -38.21 -39.06
C GLY A 763 -3.10 -37.59 -39.37
N GLN A 764 -3.75 -36.78 -38.53
CA GLN A 764 -4.97 -36.07 -38.99
C GLN A 764 -5.09 -34.56 -38.71
N ASP A 765 -4.29 -33.98 -37.81
CA ASP A 765 -4.26 -32.52 -37.60
C ASP A 765 -2.84 -32.00 -37.79
N GLY A 766 -2.33 -32.05 -39.02
CA GLY A 766 -1.12 -31.32 -39.38
C GLY A 766 -1.35 -29.81 -39.21
N LEU A 767 -0.35 -29.10 -38.70
CA LEU A 767 -0.31 -27.64 -38.67
C LEU A 767 -0.34 -27.07 -40.11
N ASN A 768 -1.51 -27.05 -40.76
CA ASN A 768 -1.74 -26.14 -41.88
C ASN A 768 -1.88 -24.73 -41.29
N MET A 769 -0.75 -24.05 -41.10
CA MET A 769 -0.69 -22.62 -40.73
C MET A 769 -0.54 -21.70 -41.95
N MET A 770 -0.34 -22.22 -43.17
CA MET A 770 0.13 -21.41 -44.31
C MET A 770 -0.94 -21.04 -45.37
N GLU A 771 -2.17 -21.55 -45.32
CA GLU A 771 -3.16 -21.29 -46.40
C GLU A 771 -4.15 -20.15 -46.14
N GLU A 772 -4.20 -19.54 -44.94
CA GLU A 772 -5.16 -18.46 -44.64
C GLU A 772 -4.54 -17.06 -44.43
N GLU A 773 -3.22 -16.89 -44.59
CA GLU A 773 -2.58 -15.57 -44.42
C GLU A 773 -2.50 -14.71 -45.68
N GLU A 774 -2.69 -15.27 -46.89
CA GLU A 774 -2.73 -14.46 -48.12
C GLU A 774 -3.91 -13.48 -48.15
N HIS A 775 -4.93 -13.70 -47.31
CA HIS A 775 -6.08 -12.81 -47.21
C HIS A 775 -5.92 -11.68 -46.17
N MET A 776 -4.94 -11.76 -45.25
CA MET A 776 -4.83 -10.82 -44.12
C MET A 776 -3.77 -9.73 -44.33
N GLN A 777 -2.82 -9.91 -45.26
CA GLN A 777 -1.77 -8.90 -45.54
C GLN A 777 -2.13 -7.87 -46.63
N ARG A 778 -3.26 -7.99 -47.35
CA ARG A 778 -3.62 -7.06 -48.45
C ARG A 778 -4.64 -5.97 -48.13
N SER A 779 -5.06 -5.78 -46.89
CA SER A 779 -6.02 -4.73 -46.55
C SER A 779 -5.58 -3.87 -45.37
N GLY A 780 -4.62 -2.97 -45.64
CA GLY A 780 -4.57 -1.70 -44.94
C GLY A 780 -5.70 -0.81 -45.47
N GLY A 781 -6.71 -0.53 -44.65
CA GLY A 781 -7.84 0.34 -45.01
C GLY A 781 -9.07 0.07 -44.16
N GLN A 782 -9.24 0.87 -43.11
CA GLN A 782 -10.39 0.88 -42.21
C GLN A 782 -11.73 1.14 -42.95
N GLU A 783 -12.80 0.61 -42.38
CA GLU A 783 -14.18 1.15 -42.42
C GLU A 783 -15.12 0.87 -43.61
N ALA A 784 -14.69 0.36 -44.77
CA ALA A 784 -15.61 0.08 -45.89
C ALA A 784 -16.08 -1.40 -46.04
N ALA A 785 -15.40 -2.37 -45.41
CA ALA A 785 -15.67 -3.80 -45.63
C ALA A 785 -16.87 -4.36 -44.83
N LEU A 786 -17.32 -3.66 -43.78
CA LEU A 786 -18.43 -4.08 -42.91
C LEU A 786 -19.82 -3.95 -43.55
N LYS A 787 -19.95 -3.34 -44.73
CA LYS A 787 -21.23 -3.25 -45.48
C LYS A 787 -21.28 -4.11 -46.75
N GLY A 788 -20.18 -4.75 -47.16
CA GLY A 788 -20.10 -5.50 -48.43
C GLY A 788 -20.22 -7.02 -48.33
N GLN A 789 -20.02 -7.62 -47.16
CA GLN A 789 -19.99 -9.09 -46.99
C GLN A 789 -21.27 -9.72 -46.43
N ALA A 790 -22.27 -8.92 -46.05
CA ALA A 790 -23.60 -9.41 -45.66
C ALA A 790 -24.47 -9.93 -46.84
N GLN A 791 -23.98 -9.84 -48.08
CA GLN A 791 -24.74 -10.18 -49.28
C GLN A 791 -24.19 -11.38 -50.09
N LYS A 792 -23.03 -11.95 -49.70
CA LYS A 792 -22.42 -13.10 -50.42
C LYS A 792 -22.46 -14.46 -49.71
N PHE A 793 -22.84 -14.52 -48.42
CA PHE A 793 -23.02 -15.80 -47.71
C PHE A 793 -24.46 -16.34 -47.68
N ARG A 794 -25.40 -15.62 -48.31
CA ARG A 794 -26.81 -16.04 -48.40
C ARG A 794 -27.10 -17.07 -49.51
N HIS A 795 -26.11 -17.48 -50.30
CA HIS A 795 -26.34 -18.33 -51.48
C HIS A 795 -25.59 -19.68 -51.51
N ARG A 796 -24.91 -20.11 -50.43
CA ARG A 796 -24.16 -21.39 -50.44
C ARG A 796 -24.34 -22.36 -49.27
N ALA A 797 -25.23 -22.09 -48.32
CA ALA A 797 -25.61 -23.10 -47.32
C ALA A 797 -27.10 -22.95 -47.01
N GLY A 798 -27.95 -23.58 -47.83
CA GLY A 798 -29.40 -23.56 -47.62
C GLY A 798 -29.77 -24.37 -46.38
N LEU A 799 -30.10 -23.68 -45.28
CA LEU A 799 -30.84 -24.20 -44.12
C LEU A 799 -31.59 -23.02 -43.45
N GLY A 800 -32.85 -23.25 -43.06
CA GLY A 800 -33.85 -22.23 -42.71
C GLY A 800 -33.73 -21.58 -41.32
N ALA A 801 -34.39 -20.43 -41.18
CA ALA A 801 -34.54 -19.60 -39.97
C ALA A 801 -35.62 -20.13 -38.99
N PRO A 802 -35.96 -19.43 -37.88
CA PRO A 802 -35.13 -18.89 -36.80
C PRO A 802 -35.64 -19.35 -35.40
N LEU A 803 -34.85 -19.15 -34.33
CA LEU A 803 -35.42 -18.98 -32.98
C LEU A 803 -34.72 -17.84 -32.26
N VAL A 804 -35.33 -16.67 -32.44
CA VAL A 804 -35.24 -15.53 -31.53
C VAL A 804 -36.00 -15.90 -30.26
N THR A 805 -35.36 -15.80 -29.11
CA THR A 805 -36.06 -15.48 -27.85
C THR A 805 -35.28 -14.40 -27.15
N THR A 806 -35.71 -13.17 -27.39
CA THR A 806 -35.58 -12.04 -26.46
C THR A 806 -36.16 -12.44 -25.11
N VAL A 807 -35.38 -12.28 -24.05
CA VAL A 807 -35.92 -11.96 -22.71
C VAL A 807 -35.19 -10.71 -22.23
N THR A 808 -35.89 -9.60 -22.36
CA THR A 808 -35.73 -8.39 -21.56
C THR A 808 -36.10 -8.69 -20.11
N GLY A 809 -35.31 -8.24 -19.14
CA GLY A 809 -35.78 -8.19 -17.75
C GLY A 809 -34.68 -7.98 -16.71
N GLY A 810 -34.54 -6.73 -16.26
CA GLY A 810 -34.46 -6.37 -14.84
C GLY A 810 -33.17 -6.68 -14.06
N TRP A 811 -32.52 -5.58 -13.66
CA TRP A 811 -31.43 -5.38 -12.70
C TRP A 811 -30.01 -5.41 -13.25
#